data_AF-A0A3M0YPJ3-F1
#
_entry.id   AF-A0A3M0YPJ3-F1
#
_cell.length_a   1.000
_cell.length_b   1.000
_cell.length_c   1.000
_cell.angle_alpha   90.00
_cell.angle_beta   90.00
_cell.angle_gamma   90.00
#
_symmetry.space_group_name_H-M   'P 1'
#
loop_
_entity.id
_entity.type
_entity.pdbx_description
1 polymer ?
#
loop_
_entity_poly.entity_id
_entity_poly.type
_entity_poly.pdbx_seq_one_letter_code
_entity_poly.pdbx_strand_id
1 'polypeptide(L)'
;MQFPGIPIEFRLNEERIVTLALEAGRKKHVVTLLNAVRVPAGKHRVIWDGLGPPEWKKHGYVRRNLGLHRYKVKLLTFPVSEPEYVMSAGNSGKLPAFDPLASTAWLSDHCPPSAVLFLPPVRDKSAQIVVASVFAGRGDGLVWLTPQGEKLFGCRLDGWAGARCLARDRHPSGATPFDFLTLTIWHGKRDAQGKILDHGWVVISGIKDRVKYHLAGYQPKQAMIPFNGIRYRAGLAVFNGVVAHTDPIDGKLYVFRFSGEKLVRKAVLDLPDAGGCAFDEQGNFYYIQGTSVWRGKLKSAGNRIVLSEKKELISRDLEAPQQLTLWNDRIFVSDWGHSHQVKVFDVEGKLVQKIGHPGGPQVGLYDPMRMHYPFGITVDDAGILWVAENDYLPKRLSRWDAIDGTFIDAFYGPPQKEGGGFIDPLTPSRFFYAHQDPYNSAISLTGTMMFEIDWEKRTSRLAAIPLRSAEPVERPNGEQCQRKWLTMPKQVFPGWTAPCRTLHWKGKLFLTDAGHAGSQRFAPILGVWYMKRNLTLIPILSAGFVGKNGENWAPWKRRDLQKLLPPPDKTPWEQIFYLWRDLDFDQQVSKEEIMTLAMPWHPRRKSSSHVWLGDDFSILTSSFFKLPCLGCEHNGMLEYDFQIKKFVLPVDLPYDWKIVQAGSWYTNGTVGIFKGALRWQLPISYNSDITGTLPGMMERPRNIIGPPYSWKRNDGSYEELFIQQLNSGKLVAMTADGLPAAVWDSCRIPGSKQKLPFLKDAKFASFCPVPDMGEYVITGVVDSQIIRLPALRELDRESWVLELDDSQIRAIPKEVSYPKPWLNRTTVIPRLDHELTVDGDARDWPEFPEAWADLQGLGRFRLAVDSTYLYGLIQCPYFRLAFDPDATPWNRNSRVYANGNSIDFFLRTTPENVNGYDHVAAVRESDRRVLLSQDLAARSLFKCYVQPKSMQTPSPRNIPAVTLAGIRIKRSADITEFRIP
;
A
#
# COMPACT_ATOMS: atom_id res chain seq x y z
N MET A 1 44.97 -7.53 28.07
CA MET A 1 43.81 -8.21 28.69
C MET A 1 42.54 -7.64 28.08
N GLN A 2 41.64 -8.47 27.56
CA GLN A 2 40.32 -8.01 27.11
C GLN A 2 39.51 -7.60 28.33
N PHE A 3 39.00 -6.37 28.34
CA PHE A 3 38.07 -5.87 29.35
C PHE A 3 36.84 -6.80 29.40
N PRO A 4 36.53 -7.44 30.55
CA PRO A 4 35.46 -8.44 30.64
C PRO A 4 34.04 -7.85 30.62
N GLY A 5 33.92 -6.50 30.60
CA GLY A 5 32.65 -5.79 30.67
C GLY A 5 32.13 -5.60 32.10
N ILE A 6 31.20 -4.66 32.25
CA ILE A 6 30.50 -4.34 33.51
C ILE A 6 29.20 -5.13 33.57
N PRO A 7 28.99 -5.98 34.58
CA PRO A 7 27.75 -6.72 34.72
C PRO A 7 26.64 -5.85 35.30
N ILE A 8 25.43 -6.03 34.76
CA ILE A 8 24.20 -5.42 35.24
C ILE A 8 23.19 -6.53 35.49
N GLU A 9 22.69 -6.59 36.71
CA GLU A 9 21.83 -7.66 37.17
C GLU A 9 20.41 -7.17 37.43
N PHE A 10 19.42 -8.01 37.11
CA PHE A 10 18.02 -7.77 37.43
C PHE A 10 17.29 -9.11 37.62
N ARG A 11 16.10 -9.07 38.22
CA ARG A 11 15.27 -10.26 38.44
C ARG A 11 13.88 -10.05 37.88
N LEU A 12 13.33 -11.09 37.25
CA LEU A 12 11.95 -11.14 36.80
C LEU A 12 11.19 -12.22 37.57
N ASN A 13 9.95 -11.92 37.97
CA ASN A 13 9.07 -12.89 38.63
C ASN A 13 8.44 -13.87 37.64
N GLU A 14 8.25 -13.43 36.39
CA GLU A 14 7.72 -14.22 35.30
C GLU A 14 8.39 -13.83 33.98
N GLU A 15 8.07 -14.52 32.89
CA GLU A 15 8.58 -14.16 31.58
C GLU A 15 7.99 -12.82 31.10
N ARG A 16 8.86 -11.90 30.66
CA ARG A 16 8.49 -10.56 30.21
C ARG A 16 9.30 -10.14 28.98
N ILE A 17 8.78 -9.19 28.21
CA ILE A 17 9.57 -8.40 27.26
C ILE A 17 10.35 -7.35 28.05
N VAL A 18 11.65 -7.23 27.80
CA VAL A 18 12.57 -6.39 28.57
C VAL A 18 13.31 -5.41 27.68
N THR A 19 13.32 -4.15 28.12
CA THR A 19 14.25 -3.14 27.65
C THR A 19 15.10 -2.64 28.82
N LEU A 20 16.42 -2.69 28.63
CA LEU A 20 17.41 -2.29 29.63
C LEU A 20 18.29 -1.19 29.04
N ALA A 21 18.29 -0.02 29.65
CA ALA A 21 19.03 1.13 29.16
C ALA A 21 19.82 1.83 30.27
N LEU A 22 20.89 2.52 29.88
CA LEU A 22 21.70 3.34 30.76
C LEU A 22 21.56 4.82 30.39
N GLU A 23 21.49 5.65 31.41
CA GLU A 23 21.51 7.10 31.30
C GLU A 23 22.64 7.69 32.14
N ALA A 24 23.15 8.85 31.70
CA ALA A 24 24.15 9.63 32.42
C ALA A 24 23.64 11.05 32.72
N GLY A 25 24.02 11.59 33.88
CA GLY A 25 23.70 12.95 34.29
C GLY A 25 22.19 13.25 34.36
N ARG A 26 21.78 14.50 34.04
CA ARG A 26 20.37 14.94 34.02
C ARG A 26 19.59 14.38 32.80
N LYS A 27 19.58 13.05 32.62
CA LYS A 27 18.79 12.28 31.62
C LYS A 27 19.34 12.28 30.18
N LYS A 28 20.64 12.03 29.98
CA LYS A 28 21.21 11.76 28.64
C LYS A 28 21.27 10.25 28.39
N HIS A 29 20.60 9.75 27.35
CA HIS A 29 20.67 8.33 26.98
C HIS A 29 22.11 7.94 26.60
N VAL A 30 22.62 6.84 27.16
CA VAL A 30 23.97 6.32 26.89
C VAL A 30 23.90 5.15 25.92
N VAL A 31 23.17 4.09 26.29
CA VAL A 31 23.02 2.89 25.46
C VAL A 31 21.77 2.12 25.88
N THR A 32 21.14 1.45 24.91
CA THR A 32 20.12 0.42 25.15
C THR A 32 20.79 -0.94 25.00
N LEU A 33 20.93 -1.69 26.10
CA LEU A 33 21.61 -2.99 26.11
C LEU A 33 20.67 -4.11 25.66
N LEU A 34 19.43 -4.07 26.12
CA LEU A 34 18.35 -4.96 25.71
C LEU A 34 17.25 -4.11 25.09
N ASN A 35 16.78 -4.47 23.90
CA ASN A 35 15.77 -3.74 23.13
C ASN A 35 14.56 -4.64 22.90
N ALA A 36 13.56 -4.51 23.78
CA ALA A 36 12.29 -5.23 23.74
C ALA A 36 12.46 -6.73 23.44
N VAL A 37 13.35 -7.38 24.19
CA VAL A 37 13.65 -8.81 24.03
C VAL A 37 12.86 -9.63 25.04
N ARG A 38 12.40 -10.82 24.63
CA ARG A 38 11.74 -11.76 25.55
C ARG A 38 12.76 -12.38 26.50
N VAL A 39 12.51 -12.27 27.80
CA VAL A 39 13.41 -12.76 28.87
C VAL A 39 12.60 -13.63 29.84
N PRO A 40 13.05 -14.86 30.14
CA PRO A 40 12.33 -15.77 31.03
C PRO A 40 12.35 -15.29 32.49
N ALA A 41 11.49 -15.88 33.34
CA ALA A 41 11.53 -15.64 34.78
C ALA A 41 12.90 -16.01 35.37
N GLY A 42 13.34 -15.30 36.43
CA GLY A 42 14.58 -15.61 37.14
C GLY A 42 15.55 -14.43 37.24
N LYS A 43 16.79 -14.73 37.64
CA LYS A 43 17.89 -13.76 37.74
C LYS A 43 18.64 -13.68 36.41
N HIS A 44 18.93 -12.47 35.96
CA HIS A 44 19.58 -12.20 34.69
C HIS A 44 20.78 -11.30 34.88
N ARG A 45 21.81 -11.52 34.06
CA ARG A 45 23.05 -10.74 34.04
C ARG A 45 23.37 -10.33 32.61
N VAL A 46 23.39 -9.03 32.35
CA VAL A 46 23.73 -8.42 31.06
C VAL A 46 25.09 -7.75 31.18
N ILE A 47 25.98 -7.98 30.22
CA ILE A 47 27.32 -7.38 30.21
C ILE A 47 27.33 -6.13 29.33
N TRP A 48 27.71 -5.00 29.91
CA TRP A 48 27.96 -3.75 29.21
C TRP A 48 29.46 -3.56 28.96
N ASP A 49 29.83 -3.12 27.75
CA ASP A 49 31.22 -2.86 27.38
C ASP A 49 31.80 -1.55 27.94
N GLY A 50 31.03 -0.80 28.73
CA GLY A 50 31.46 0.48 29.33
C GLY A 50 31.49 1.67 28.37
N LEU A 51 31.19 1.44 27.08
CA LEU A 51 31.28 2.47 26.05
C LEU A 51 29.96 3.20 25.87
N GLY A 52 30.05 4.50 25.57
CA GLY A 52 28.94 5.38 25.27
C GLY A 52 28.27 5.12 23.91
N PRO A 53 27.36 6.01 23.48
CA PRO A 53 26.60 5.85 22.24
C PRO A 53 27.51 5.94 21.01
N PRO A 54 27.13 5.31 19.88
CA PRO A 54 27.89 5.40 18.64
C PRO A 54 27.82 6.79 18.02
N GLU A 55 28.97 7.31 17.61
CA GLU A 55 29.13 8.53 16.83
C GLU A 55 29.54 8.22 15.39
N TRP A 56 28.70 8.62 14.43
CA TRP A 56 28.98 8.39 13.01
C TRP A 56 30.14 9.26 12.51
N LYS A 57 31.07 8.62 11.78
CA LYS A 57 32.19 9.25 11.09
C LYS A 57 32.17 8.87 9.60
N LYS A 58 32.99 9.53 8.78
CA LYS A 58 33.04 9.32 7.32
C LYS A 58 33.28 7.84 6.93
N HIS A 59 34.04 7.10 7.72
CA HIS A 59 34.49 5.72 7.43
C HIS A 59 33.89 4.64 8.34
N GLY A 60 32.94 4.97 9.21
CA GLY A 60 32.45 4.04 10.22
C GLY A 60 31.71 4.75 11.34
N TYR A 61 31.67 4.14 12.51
CA TYR A 61 31.24 4.80 13.74
C TYR A 61 32.23 4.52 14.86
N VAL A 62 32.18 5.35 15.89
CA VAL A 62 33.11 5.34 17.01
C VAL A 62 32.33 5.37 18.31
N ARG A 63 32.74 4.58 19.30
CA ARG A 63 32.18 4.61 20.66
C ARG A 63 33.29 4.94 21.66
N ARG A 64 33.01 5.78 22.65
CA ARG A 64 34.01 6.28 23.61
C ARG A 64 33.64 5.95 25.04
N ASN A 65 34.65 5.78 25.88
CA ASN A 65 34.49 5.82 27.32
C ASN A 65 34.07 7.23 27.75
N LEU A 66 32.97 7.35 28.51
CA LEU A 66 32.47 8.64 28.99
C LEU A 66 33.19 9.12 30.27
N GLY A 67 33.96 8.25 30.93
CA GLY A 67 34.73 8.59 32.13
C GLY A 67 33.87 8.91 33.35
N LEU A 68 32.62 8.43 33.40
CA LEU A 68 31.68 8.74 34.49
C LEU A 68 31.65 7.62 35.54
N HIS A 69 31.52 8.04 36.80
CA HIS A 69 31.38 7.14 37.96
C HIS A 69 29.96 6.68 38.23
N ARG A 70 28.95 7.36 37.68
CA ARG A 70 27.55 7.10 38.01
C ARG A 70 26.69 7.06 36.76
N TYR A 71 25.92 5.99 36.63
CA TYR A 71 24.91 5.80 35.61
C TYR A 71 23.57 5.46 36.25
N LYS A 72 22.48 5.89 35.65
CA LYS A 72 21.14 5.44 36.01
C LYS A 72 20.75 4.30 35.08
N VAL A 73 20.49 3.13 35.64
CA VAL A 73 19.94 2.00 34.91
C VAL A 73 18.42 2.12 34.90
N LYS A 74 17.80 1.96 33.72
CA LYS A 74 16.36 1.88 33.54
C LYS A 74 16.01 0.50 33.02
N LEU A 75 15.15 -0.19 33.75
CA LEU A 75 14.55 -1.44 33.35
C LEU A 75 13.08 -1.17 33.02
N LEU A 76 12.69 -1.48 31.80
CA LEU A 76 11.32 -1.43 31.32
C LEU A 76 10.89 -2.87 31.04
N THR A 77 9.76 -3.29 31.59
CA THR A 77 9.22 -4.62 31.35
C THR A 77 7.78 -4.56 30.88
N PHE A 78 7.42 -5.47 29.98
CA PHE A 78 6.10 -5.55 29.37
C PHE A 78 5.66 -7.02 29.28
N PRO A 79 4.38 -7.36 29.45
CA PRO A 79 3.90 -8.74 29.32
C PRO A 79 4.21 -9.32 27.94
N VAL A 80 4.54 -10.61 27.87
CA VAL A 80 4.63 -11.31 26.59
C VAL A 80 3.23 -11.47 26.02
N SER A 81 2.89 -10.63 25.06
CA SER A 81 1.55 -10.56 24.48
C SER A 81 1.63 -10.18 23.01
N GLU A 82 0.70 -10.73 22.23
CA GLU A 82 0.68 -10.60 20.77
C GLU A 82 -0.52 -9.79 20.30
N PRO A 83 -0.37 -8.93 19.29
CA PRO A 83 -1.50 -8.26 18.66
C PRO A 83 -2.49 -9.27 18.09
N GLU A 84 -3.77 -8.92 18.12
CA GLU A 84 -4.86 -9.77 17.64
C GLU A 84 -5.58 -9.11 16.47
N TYR A 85 -5.72 -9.84 15.36
CA TYR A 85 -6.61 -9.46 14.28
C TYR A 85 -8.07 -9.53 14.74
N VAL A 86 -8.80 -8.42 14.63
CA VAL A 86 -10.21 -8.35 15.01
C VAL A 86 -11.11 -8.58 13.80
N MET A 87 -10.97 -7.72 12.79
CA MET A 87 -11.76 -7.70 11.56
C MET A 87 -11.09 -6.80 10.52
N SER A 88 -11.62 -6.78 9.29
CA SER A 88 -11.26 -5.80 8.28
C SER A 88 -12.48 -4.91 8.00
N ALA A 89 -12.31 -3.59 8.09
CA ALA A 89 -13.38 -2.65 7.78
C ALA A 89 -13.43 -2.36 6.27
N GLY A 90 -14.63 -2.15 5.74
CA GLY A 90 -14.83 -1.88 4.32
C GLY A 90 -14.46 -3.07 3.42
N ASN A 91 -14.57 -4.29 3.94
CA ASN A 91 -14.41 -5.54 3.21
C ASN A 91 -15.62 -6.44 3.53
N SER A 92 -16.36 -6.86 2.50
CA SER A 92 -17.54 -7.72 2.63
C SER A 92 -17.25 -9.21 2.44
N GLY A 93 -16.01 -9.58 2.11
CA GLY A 93 -15.61 -10.98 2.07
C GLY A 93 -15.48 -11.56 3.48
N LYS A 94 -15.99 -12.78 3.70
CA LYS A 94 -15.46 -13.62 4.78
C LYS A 94 -13.94 -13.72 4.58
N LEU A 95 -13.16 -13.66 5.66
CA LEU A 95 -11.73 -13.96 5.58
C LEU A 95 -11.57 -15.24 4.75
N PRO A 96 -10.88 -15.20 3.59
CA PRO A 96 -10.62 -16.44 2.89
C PRO A 96 -9.88 -17.35 3.86
N ALA A 97 -10.26 -18.63 3.90
CA ALA A 97 -9.42 -19.65 4.52
C ALA A 97 -8.02 -19.44 3.94
N PHE A 98 -7.05 -19.17 4.81
CA PHE A 98 -5.70 -18.83 4.37
C PHE A 98 -5.10 -20.05 3.68
N ASP A 99 -5.18 -20.04 2.36
CA ASP A 99 -4.47 -20.97 1.49
C ASP A 99 -3.15 -20.28 1.13
N PRO A 100 -1.98 -20.83 1.52
CA PRO A 100 -0.69 -20.28 1.13
C PRO A 100 -0.52 -20.13 -0.39
N LEU A 101 -1.36 -20.80 -1.20
CA LEU A 101 -1.36 -20.75 -2.66
C LEU A 101 -2.48 -19.88 -3.25
N ALA A 102 -3.45 -19.40 -2.47
CA ALA A 102 -4.52 -18.53 -2.94
C ALA A 102 -4.49 -17.15 -2.26
N SER A 103 -4.64 -16.09 -3.05
CA SER A 103 -4.63 -14.73 -2.55
C SER A 103 -5.76 -14.48 -1.54
N THR A 104 -5.43 -13.81 -0.44
CA THR A 104 -6.41 -13.43 0.60
C THR A 104 -7.16 -12.14 0.30
N ALA A 105 -6.85 -11.47 -0.82
CA ALA A 105 -7.48 -10.20 -1.17
C ALA A 105 -8.95 -10.37 -1.56
N TRP A 106 -9.84 -9.47 -1.16
CA TRP A 106 -11.27 -9.59 -1.54
C TRP A 106 -11.49 -9.31 -3.04
N LEU A 107 -10.99 -8.18 -3.53
CA LEU A 107 -10.95 -7.76 -4.94
C LEU A 107 -9.64 -6.98 -5.17
N SER A 108 -9.59 -6.17 -6.22
CA SER A 108 -8.43 -5.32 -6.51
C SER A 108 -8.26 -4.19 -5.48
N ASP A 109 -7.04 -4.03 -4.99
CA ASP A 109 -6.59 -2.90 -4.18
C ASP A 109 -6.48 -1.59 -5.00
N HIS A 110 -6.37 -1.69 -6.33
CA HIS A 110 -6.11 -0.55 -7.21
C HIS A 110 -7.28 -0.05 -8.03
N CYS A 111 -8.21 -0.90 -8.47
CA CYS A 111 -9.30 -0.50 -9.35
C CYS A 111 -10.63 -1.07 -8.85
N PRO A 112 -11.76 -0.39 -9.12
CA PRO A 112 -13.08 -0.98 -8.89
C PRO A 112 -13.31 -2.20 -9.80
N PRO A 113 -14.31 -3.04 -9.49
CA PRO A 113 -14.76 -4.06 -10.43
C PRO A 113 -15.34 -3.40 -11.68
N SER A 114 -14.95 -3.92 -12.85
CA SER A 114 -15.40 -3.43 -14.16
C SER A 114 -16.16 -4.48 -14.96
N ALA A 115 -16.00 -5.77 -14.66
CA ALA A 115 -16.76 -6.81 -15.33
C ALA A 115 -17.20 -7.87 -14.33
N VAL A 116 -18.34 -8.50 -14.64
CA VAL A 116 -18.86 -9.65 -13.91
C VAL A 116 -19.46 -10.63 -14.92
N LEU A 117 -19.23 -11.92 -14.73
CA LEU A 117 -19.67 -12.98 -15.62
C LEU A 117 -20.16 -14.19 -14.82
N PHE A 118 -21.37 -14.66 -15.13
CA PHE A 118 -21.87 -15.92 -14.62
C PHE A 118 -21.34 -17.11 -15.42
N LEU A 119 -20.77 -18.08 -14.72
CA LEU A 119 -20.37 -19.38 -15.23
C LEU A 119 -21.37 -20.44 -14.70
N PRO A 120 -22.17 -21.08 -15.56
CA PRO A 120 -23.06 -22.16 -15.14
C PRO A 120 -22.25 -23.35 -14.61
N PRO A 121 -22.88 -24.27 -13.85
CA PRO A 121 -22.20 -25.49 -13.40
C PRO A 121 -21.74 -26.30 -14.62
N VAL A 122 -20.49 -26.76 -14.60
CA VAL A 122 -19.89 -27.58 -15.66
C VAL A 122 -19.13 -28.73 -15.03
N ARG A 123 -19.53 -29.97 -15.37
CA ARG A 123 -18.99 -31.21 -14.79
C ARG A 123 -19.06 -31.17 -13.26
N ASP A 124 -17.94 -31.35 -12.56
CA ASP A 124 -17.87 -31.38 -11.09
C ASP A 124 -17.74 -29.99 -10.45
N LYS A 125 -17.75 -28.90 -11.24
CA LYS A 125 -17.68 -27.53 -10.72
C LYS A 125 -19.10 -26.97 -10.52
N SER A 126 -19.37 -26.47 -9.32
CA SER A 126 -20.57 -25.68 -9.03
C SER A 126 -20.61 -24.41 -9.86
N ALA A 127 -21.78 -23.78 -9.95
CA ALA A 127 -21.94 -22.46 -10.55
C ALA A 127 -21.00 -21.43 -9.89
N GLN A 128 -20.51 -20.47 -10.67
CA GLN A 128 -19.54 -19.47 -10.22
C GLN A 128 -19.82 -18.10 -10.82
N ILE A 129 -19.39 -17.06 -10.10
CA ILE A 129 -19.37 -15.68 -10.58
C ILE A 129 -17.93 -15.25 -10.71
N VAL A 130 -17.53 -14.78 -11.88
CA VAL A 130 -16.19 -14.20 -12.10
C VAL A 130 -16.30 -12.70 -12.14
N VAL A 131 -15.56 -12.03 -11.28
CA VAL A 131 -15.46 -10.57 -11.20
C VAL A 131 -14.07 -10.17 -11.68
N ALA A 132 -13.99 -9.12 -12.50
CA ALA A 132 -12.71 -8.59 -12.94
C ALA A 132 -12.59 -7.09 -12.70
N SER A 133 -11.39 -6.70 -12.30
CA SER A 133 -10.90 -5.33 -12.24
C SER A 133 -9.75 -5.19 -13.24
N VAL A 134 -9.59 -4.00 -13.81
CA VAL A 134 -8.60 -3.76 -14.88
C VAL A 134 -7.17 -3.99 -14.41
N PHE A 135 -6.91 -3.71 -13.12
CA PHE A 135 -5.58 -3.65 -12.56
C PHE A 135 -5.62 -4.01 -11.07
N ALA A 136 -4.61 -4.69 -10.55
CA ALA A 136 -4.44 -5.03 -9.15
C ALA A 136 -2.95 -5.18 -8.80
N GLY A 137 -2.55 -4.63 -7.65
CA GLY A 137 -1.15 -4.47 -7.28
C GLY A 137 -0.74 -5.59 -6.35
N ARG A 138 -1.34 -5.60 -5.16
CA ARG A 138 -1.27 -6.73 -4.21
C ARG A 138 -2.58 -7.51 -4.13
N GLY A 139 -3.69 -6.91 -4.55
CA GLY A 139 -4.99 -7.57 -4.64
C GLY A 139 -5.15 -8.42 -5.91
N ASP A 140 -6.38 -8.84 -6.18
CA ASP A 140 -6.69 -9.71 -7.32
C ASP A 140 -7.41 -8.95 -8.43
N GLY A 141 -6.92 -9.11 -9.65
CA GLY A 141 -7.52 -8.54 -10.87
C GLY A 141 -8.67 -9.40 -11.41
N LEU A 142 -8.69 -10.69 -11.11
CA LEU A 142 -9.83 -11.59 -11.30
C LEU A 142 -10.13 -12.34 -10.02
N VAL A 143 -11.42 -12.48 -9.72
CA VAL A 143 -11.91 -13.15 -8.53
C VAL A 143 -13.07 -14.07 -8.91
N TRP A 144 -13.03 -15.30 -8.41
CA TRP A 144 -14.11 -16.28 -8.53
C TRP A 144 -14.88 -16.31 -7.23
N LEU A 145 -16.19 -16.23 -7.32
CA LEU A 145 -17.12 -16.27 -6.21
C LEU A 145 -18.11 -17.42 -6.39
N THR A 146 -18.69 -17.89 -5.29
CA THR A 146 -19.95 -18.64 -5.32
C THR A 146 -21.11 -17.74 -5.75
N PRO A 147 -22.28 -18.29 -6.13
CA PRO A 147 -23.50 -17.50 -6.35
C PRO A 147 -23.99 -16.76 -5.10
N GLN A 148 -23.48 -17.10 -3.92
CA GLN A 148 -23.74 -16.38 -2.66
C GLN A 148 -22.73 -15.25 -2.41
N GLY A 149 -21.72 -15.09 -3.26
CA GLY A 149 -20.69 -14.06 -3.15
C GLY A 149 -19.51 -14.44 -2.25
N GLU A 150 -19.31 -15.73 -1.96
CA GLU A 150 -18.14 -16.18 -1.18
C GLU A 150 -16.95 -16.38 -2.10
N LYS A 151 -15.78 -15.84 -1.73
CA LYS A 151 -14.57 -15.96 -2.56
C LYS A 151 -14.05 -17.39 -2.61
N LEU A 152 -13.89 -17.91 -3.82
CA LEU A 152 -13.32 -19.23 -4.12
C LEU A 152 -11.85 -19.16 -4.51
N PHE A 153 -11.46 -18.14 -5.29
CA PHE A 153 -10.11 -17.97 -5.82
C PHE A 153 -9.91 -16.55 -6.34
N GLY A 154 -8.67 -16.11 -6.47
CA GLY A 154 -8.35 -14.89 -7.19
C GLY A 154 -6.91 -14.84 -7.67
N CYS A 155 -6.67 -14.07 -8.74
CA CYS A 155 -5.35 -13.93 -9.34
C CYS A 155 -5.20 -12.60 -10.10
N ARG A 156 -3.97 -12.35 -10.56
CA ARG A 156 -3.63 -11.34 -11.58
C ARG A 156 -3.30 -12.08 -12.88
N LEU A 157 -3.65 -11.52 -14.04
CA LEU A 157 -3.40 -12.15 -15.35
C LEU A 157 -1.93 -12.06 -15.76
N ASP A 158 -1.43 -10.84 -15.93
CA ASP A 158 -0.03 -10.56 -16.29
C ASP A 158 0.51 -9.45 -15.39
N GLY A 159 1.42 -9.79 -14.48
CA GLY A 159 1.94 -8.82 -13.52
C GLY A 159 0.81 -8.22 -12.67
N TRP A 160 0.43 -6.97 -12.96
CA TRP A 160 -0.61 -6.24 -12.25
C TRP A 160 -1.94 -6.15 -13.02
N ALA A 161 -2.06 -6.78 -14.19
CA ALA A 161 -3.29 -6.71 -14.97
C ALA A 161 -4.40 -7.63 -14.44
N GLY A 162 -5.63 -7.17 -14.57
CA GLY A 162 -6.81 -8.03 -14.65
C GLY A 162 -7.51 -7.86 -16.01
N ALA A 163 -8.83 -7.77 -16.01
CA ALA A 163 -9.62 -7.71 -17.24
C ALA A 163 -10.67 -6.59 -17.23
N ARG A 164 -10.92 -6.05 -18.41
CA ARG A 164 -11.92 -5.04 -18.68
C ARG A 164 -13.27 -5.63 -19.07
N CYS A 165 -13.27 -6.67 -19.90
CA CYS A 165 -14.48 -7.39 -20.29
C CYS A 165 -14.28 -8.89 -20.08
N LEU A 166 -15.39 -9.58 -19.81
CA LEU A 166 -15.47 -11.03 -19.65
C LEU A 166 -16.57 -11.56 -20.56
N ALA A 167 -16.34 -12.70 -21.21
CA ALA A 167 -17.36 -13.34 -22.04
C ALA A 167 -17.17 -14.87 -22.07
N ARG A 168 -18.26 -15.62 -21.96
CA ARG A 168 -18.29 -17.07 -22.25
C ARG A 168 -19.00 -17.32 -23.57
N ASP A 169 -18.73 -18.47 -24.19
CA ASP A 169 -19.53 -18.91 -25.33
C ASP A 169 -20.98 -19.18 -24.88
N ARG A 170 -21.93 -18.50 -25.52
CA ARG A 170 -23.37 -18.66 -25.26
C ARG A 170 -23.98 -19.81 -26.06
N HIS A 171 -23.27 -20.38 -27.04
CA HIS A 171 -23.79 -21.49 -27.82
C HIS A 171 -23.86 -22.77 -26.97
N PRO A 172 -24.98 -23.54 -26.97
CA PRO A 172 -25.15 -24.73 -26.15
C PRO A 172 -24.07 -25.81 -26.34
N SER A 173 -23.47 -25.90 -27.53
CA SER A 173 -22.42 -26.88 -27.81
C SER A 173 -21.03 -26.51 -27.26
N GLY A 174 -20.84 -25.28 -26.76
CA GLY A 174 -19.56 -24.82 -26.19
C GLY A 174 -18.37 -24.97 -27.15
N ALA A 175 -18.38 -24.25 -28.28
CA ALA A 175 -17.35 -24.41 -29.31
C ALA A 175 -15.98 -23.83 -28.91
N THR A 176 -15.88 -23.15 -27.77
CA THR A 176 -14.60 -22.64 -27.25
C THR A 176 -13.88 -23.66 -26.36
N PRO A 177 -12.55 -23.80 -26.48
CA PRO A 177 -11.77 -24.69 -25.61
C PRO A 177 -11.52 -24.11 -24.20
N PHE A 178 -12.06 -22.92 -23.91
CA PHE A 178 -11.86 -22.16 -22.68
C PHE A 178 -13.17 -22.01 -21.91
N ASP A 179 -13.09 -21.90 -20.58
CA ASP A 179 -14.22 -21.66 -19.69
C ASP A 179 -14.85 -20.28 -19.98
N PHE A 180 -14.00 -19.28 -20.20
CA PHE A 180 -14.38 -17.93 -20.64
C PHE A 180 -13.17 -17.18 -21.22
N LEU A 181 -13.43 -16.04 -21.84
CA LEU A 181 -12.44 -15.12 -22.40
C LEU A 181 -12.39 -13.81 -21.61
N THR A 182 -11.21 -13.21 -21.59
CA THR A 182 -10.95 -11.90 -20.99
C THR A 182 -10.44 -10.92 -22.05
N LEU A 183 -10.86 -9.68 -21.96
CA LEU A 183 -10.25 -8.56 -22.68
C LEU A 183 -9.45 -7.70 -21.68
N THR A 184 -8.13 -7.65 -21.84
CA THR A 184 -7.23 -6.80 -21.05
C THR A 184 -6.77 -5.62 -21.90
N ILE A 185 -6.72 -4.44 -21.28
CA ILE A 185 -6.39 -3.18 -21.93
C ILE A 185 -5.22 -2.56 -21.17
N TRP A 186 -4.11 -2.35 -21.86
CA TRP A 186 -2.88 -1.73 -21.33
C TRP A 186 -2.68 -0.34 -21.90
N HIS A 187 -2.37 0.61 -21.03
CA HIS A 187 -2.22 2.01 -21.41
C HIS A 187 -0.94 2.31 -22.18
N GLY A 188 -1.06 3.29 -23.06
CA GLY A 188 0.07 3.92 -23.71
C GLY A 188 0.84 4.85 -22.77
N LYS A 189 1.99 5.35 -23.24
CA LYS A 189 2.87 6.26 -22.50
C LYS A 189 3.01 7.59 -23.25
N ARG A 190 3.20 8.69 -22.51
CA ARG A 190 3.61 9.98 -23.06
C ARG A 190 4.87 10.49 -22.36
N ASP A 191 5.66 11.32 -23.04
CA ASP A 191 6.72 12.09 -22.38
C ASP A 191 6.16 13.32 -21.66
N ALA A 192 7.02 14.07 -20.97
CA ALA A 192 6.64 15.26 -20.22
C ALA A 192 6.09 16.41 -21.09
N GLN A 193 6.36 16.37 -22.40
CA GLN A 193 5.90 17.34 -23.39
C GLN A 193 4.59 16.88 -24.06
N GLY A 194 4.06 15.71 -23.66
CA GLY A 194 2.83 15.15 -24.18
C GLY A 194 3.00 14.37 -25.48
N LYS A 195 4.21 14.09 -25.97
CA LYS A 195 4.40 13.22 -27.14
C LYS A 195 4.08 11.77 -26.77
N ILE A 196 3.35 11.06 -27.62
CA ILE A 196 3.05 9.63 -27.44
C ILE A 196 4.36 8.82 -27.62
N LEU A 197 4.68 8.00 -26.63
CA LEU A 197 5.81 7.06 -26.62
C LEU A 197 5.36 5.61 -26.86
N ASP A 198 4.13 5.27 -26.47
CA ASP A 198 3.50 3.96 -26.64
C ASP A 198 1.99 4.16 -26.79
N HIS A 199 1.36 3.41 -27.69
CA HIS A 199 -0.08 3.47 -27.92
C HIS A 199 -0.87 2.57 -26.94
N GLY A 200 -0.19 1.66 -26.24
CA GLY A 200 -0.81 0.65 -25.39
C GLY A 200 -1.16 -0.61 -26.16
N TRP A 201 -1.83 -1.55 -25.51
CA TRP A 201 -2.14 -2.87 -26.06
C TRP A 201 -3.53 -3.35 -25.65
N VAL A 202 -4.24 -3.97 -26.58
CA VAL A 202 -5.45 -4.75 -26.32
C VAL A 202 -5.11 -6.22 -26.44
N VAL A 203 -5.48 -7.01 -25.44
CA VAL A 203 -5.14 -8.44 -25.35
C VAL A 203 -6.40 -9.25 -25.05
N ILE A 204 -6.68 -10.25 -25.90
CA ILE A 204 -7.70 -11.25 -25.66
C ILE A 204 -7.02 -12.52 -25.14
N SER A 205 -7.44 -12.98 -23.98
CA SER A 205 -6.95 -14.22 -23.36
C SER A 205 -8.09 -15.19 -23.10
N GLY A 206 -7.81 -16.48 -23.16
CA GLY A 206 -8.72 -17.56 -22.77
C GLY A 206 -8.34 -18.07 -21.39
N ILE A 207 -9.34 -18.35 -20.56
CA ILE A 207 -9.14 -18.94 -19.24
C ILE A 207 -9.69 -20.35 -19.25
N LYS A 208 -8.87 -21.32 -18.84
CA LYS A 208 -9.27 -22.73 -18.70
C LYS A 208 -8.68 -23.26 -17.41
N ASP A 209 -9.52 -23.79 -16.53
CA ASP A 209 -9.10 -24.32 -15.23
C ASP A 209 -8.28 -23.30 -14.42
N ARG A 210 -8.70 -22.03 -14.47
CA ARG A 210 -8.02 -20.86 -13.84
C ARG A 210 -6.63 -20.54 -14.40
N VAL A 211 -6.21 -21.20 -15.48
CA VAL A 211 -4.98 -20.91 -16.22
C VAL A 211 -5.28 -19.99 -17.40
N LYS A 212 -4.43 -18.98 -17.59
CA LYS A 212 -4.55 -18.01 -18.66
C LYS A 212 -3.76 -18.43 -19.90
N TYR A 213 -4.36 -18.27 -21.07
CA TYR A 213 -3.77 -18.47 -22.39
C TYR A 213 -3.90 -17.20 -23.22
N HIS A 214 -2.79 -16.67 -23.73
CA HIS A 214 -2.81 -15.52 -24.63
C HIS A 214 -3.30 -15.96 -26.03
N LEU A 215 -4.39 -15.37 -26.54
CA LEU A 215 -5.02 -15.82 -27.80
C LEU A 215 -4.77 -14.87 -28.96
N ALA A 216 -4.87 -13.57 -28.69
CA ALA A 216 -4.63 -12.50 -29.67
C ALA A 216 -4.30 -11.19 -28.94
N GLY A 217 -3.59 -10.31 -29.63
CA GLY A 217 -3.40 -8.93 -29.19
C GLY A 217 -3.15 -7.99 -30.36
N TYR A 218 -3.36 -6.70 -30.13
CA TYR A 218 -3.03 -5.64 -31.09
C TYR A 218 -2.76 -4.32 -30.38
N GLN A 219 -2.02 -3.43 -31.05
CA GLN A 219 -1.91 -2.03 -30.62
C GLN A 219 -3.04 -1.23 -31.27
N PRO A 220 -3.78 -0.43 -30.50
CA PRO A 220 -4.79 0.48 -31.04
C PRO A 220 -4.12 1.59 -31.86
N LYS A 221 -4.87 2.16 -32.82
CA LYS A 221 -4.36 3.23 -33.68
C LYS A 221 -4.12 4.53 -32.92
N GLN A 222 -4.96 4.82 -31.93
CA GLN A 222 -4.77 5.96 -31.04
C GLN A 222 -4.27 5.49 -29.67
N ALA A 223 -3.45 6.32 -29.02
CA ALA A 223 -2.89 5.95 -27.73
C ALA A 223 -3.96 5.92 -26.63
N MET A 224 -3.97 4.84 -25.83
CA MET A 224 -4.89 4.68 -24.71
C MET A 224 -4.31 5.31 -23.45
N ILE A 225 -4.67 6.57 -23.17
CA ILE A 225 -3.88 7.43 -22.27
C ILE A 225 -4.33 7.48 -20.79
N PRO A 226 -5.55 7.13 -20.34
CA PRO A 226 -5.81 7.15 -18.90
C PRO A 226 -5.24 5.87 -18.25
N PHE A 227 -4.15 6.01 -17.48
CA PHE A 227 -3.32 4.96 -16.87
C PHE A 227 -4.03 3.80 -16.12
N ASN A 228 -5.35 3.88 -15.89
CA ASN A 228 -6.12 2.82 -15.21
C ASN A 228 -7.30 2.27 -16.04
N GLY A 229 -7.57 2.88 -17.19
CA GLY A 229 -8.63 2.48 -18.13
C GLY A 229 -10.02 2.57 -17.55
N ILE A 230 -10.21 2.99 -16.31
CA ILE A 230 -11.50 3.09 -15.63
C ILE A 230 -12.50 3.84 -16.49
N ARG A 231 -13.75 3.37 -16.50
CA ARG A 231 -14.83 3.92 -17.36
C ARG A 231 -14.60 3.87 -18.88
N TYR A 232 -13.51 3.25 -19.35
CA TYR A 232 -13.36 2.86 -20.76
C TYR A 232 -14.49 1.93 -21.20
N ARG A 233 -15.26 2.33 -22.21
CA ARG A 233 -16.29 1.50 -22.84
C ARG A 233 -15.61 0.47 -23.75
N ALA A 234 -16.03 -0.79 -23.70
CA ALA A 234 -15.55 -1.86 -24.57
C ALA A 234 -16.49 -3.06 -24.42
N GLY A 235 -16.69 -3.84 -25.47
CA GLY A 235 -17.53 -5.04 -25.45
C GLY A 235 -16.72 -6.28 -25.81
N LEU A 236 -17.09 -7.42 -25.24
CA LEU A 236 -16.60 -8.73 -25.63
C LEU A 236 -17.78 -9.70 -25.63
N ALA A 237 -18.01 -10.41 -26.73
CA ALA A 237 -19.07 -11.39 -26.86
C ALA A 237 -18.56 -12.63 -27.62
N VAL A 238 -19.07 -13.80 -27.24
CA VAL A 238 -18.67 -15.07 -27.85
C VAL A 238 -19.89 -15.93 -28.16
N PHE A 239 -19.96 -16.43 -29.39
CA PHE A 239 -21.01 -17.37 -29.81
C PHE A 239 -20.47 -18.34 -30.86
N ASN A 240 -20.55 -19.64 -30.56
CA ASN A 240 -20.15 -20.72 -31.45
C ASN A 240 -18.72 -20.51 -32.01
N GLY A 241 -17.78 -20.20 -31.12
CA GLY A 241 -16.38 -19.93 -31.47
C GLY A 241 -16.11 -18.63 -32.25
N VAL A 242 -17.13 -17.82 -32.54
CA VAL A 242 -16.98 -16.45 -33.04
C VAL A 242 -16.80 -15.51 -31.85
N VAL A 243 -15.71 -14.73 -31.86
CA VAL A 243 -15.40 -13.73 -30.83
C VAL A 243 -15.54 -12.34 -31.42
N ALA A 244 -16.38 -11.50 -30.82
CA ALA A 244 -16.63 -10.12 -31.22
C ALA A 244 -16.14 -9.16 -30.12
N HIS A 245 -15.36 -8.15 -30.51
CA HIS A 245 -14.86 -7.11 -29.62
C HIS A 245 -15.13 -5.72 -30.20
N THR A 246 -15.80 -4.86 -29.44
CA THR A 246 -16.02 -3.45 -29.79
C THR A 246 -14.94 -2.57 -29.15
N ASP A 247 -14.30 -1.75 -29.97
CA ASP A 247 -13.22 -0.84 -29.58
C ASP A 247 -13.60 0.60 -29.94
N PRO A 248 -14.03 1.43 -28.96
CA PRO A 248 -14.45 2.79 -29.24
C PRO A 248 -13.31 3.75 -29.59
N ILE A 249 -12.05 3.45 -29.22
CA ILE A 249 -10.91 4.31 -29.58
C ILE A 249 -10.64 4.23 -31.07
N ASP A 250 -10.61 3.02 -31.61
CA ASP A 250 -10.44 2.82 -33.04
C ASP A 250 -11.76 3.03 -33.80
N GLY A 251 -12.89 3.04 -33.09
CA GLY A 251 -14.24 3.06 -33.66
C GLY A 251 -14.51 1.81 -34.50
N LYS A 252 -14.09 0.63 -34.01
CA LYS A 252 -14.12 -0.64 -34.75
C LYS A 252 -14.83 -1.76 -33.99
N LEU A 253 -15.37 -2.69 -34.77
CA LEU A 253 -15.74 -4.03 -34.35
C LEU A 253 -14.73 -5.04 -34.91
N TYR A 254 -13.97 -5.66 -34.03
CA TYR A 254 -13.05 -6.74 -34.35
C TYR A 254 -13.76 -8.09 -34.21
N VAL A 255 -13.67 -8.92 -35.24
CA VAL A 255 -14.24 -10.28 -35.22
C VAL A 255 -13.17 -11.32 -35.46
N PHE A 256 -13.13 -12.32 -34.58
CA PHE A 256 -12.18 -13.43 -34.62
C PHE A 256 -12.91 -14.78 -34.65
N ARG A 257 -12.20 -15.82 -35.07
CA ARG A 257 -12.60 -17.22 -34.86
C ARG A 257 -11.43 -18.02 -34.32
N PHE A 258 -11.74 -19.08 -33.59
CA PHE A 258 -10.74 -20.06 -33.18
C PHE A 258 -10.16 -20.82 -34.38
N SER A 259 -8.85 -21.03 -34.33
CA SER A 259 -8.09 -21.92 -35.20
C SER A 259 -7.17 -22.74 -34.28
N GLY A 260 -7.66 -23.88 -33.81
CA GLY A 260 -7.09 -24.55 -32.63
C GLY A 260 -7.25 -23.66 -31.39
N GLU A 261 -6.19 -23.53 -30.59
CA GLU A 261 -6.18 -22.71 -29.36
C GLU A 261 -5.84 -21.22 -29.59
N LYS A 262 -5.77 -20.75 -30.85
CA LYS A 262 -5.48 -19.34 -31.18
C LYS A 262 -6.68 -18.65 -31.83
N LEU A 263 -6.74 -17.33 -31.70
CA LEU A 263 -7.72 -16.51 -32.41
C LEU A 263 -7.16 -15.94 -33.71
N VAL A 264 -7.87 -16.16 -34.81
CA VAL A 264 -7.57 -15.58 -36.13
C VAL A 264 -8.59 -14.49 -36.42
N ARG A 265 -8.11 -13.27 -36.70
CA ARG A 265 -8.95 -12.13 -37.09
C ARG A 265 -9.59 -12.41 -38.44
N LYS A 266 -10.92 -12.30 -38.52
CA LYS A 266 -11.72 -12.53 -39.74
C LYS A 266 -12.32 -11.25 -40.31
N ALA A 267 -12.58 -10.25 -39.47
CA ALA A 267 -13.06 -8.95 -39.92
C ALA A 267 -12.64 -7.83 -38.97
N VAL A 268 -12.56 -6.62 -39.53
CA VAL A 268 -12.52 -5.34 -38.82
C VAL A 268 -13.57 -4.47 -39.50
N LEU A 269 -14.62 -4.11 -38.77
CA LEU A 269 -15.76 -3.37 -39.29
C LEU A 269 -15.82 -1.99 -38.64
N ASP A 270 -16.32 -0.99 -39.35
CA ASP A 270 -16.54 0.35 -38.78
C ASP A 270 -17.72 0.31 -37.81
N LEU A 271 -17.47 0.76 -36.58
CA LEU A 271 -18.47 0.89 -35.54
C LEU A 271 -18.05 2.01 -34.57
N PRO A 272 -18.23 3.28 -34.96
CA PRO A 272 -17.90 4.42 -34.10
C PRO A 272 -18.82 4.46 -32.87
N ASP A 273 -18.30 5.00 -31.78
CA ASP A 273 -19.01 5.17 -30.50
C ASP A 273 -19.64 3.87 -29.96
N ALA A 274 -18.92 2.76 -30.11
CA ALA A 274 -19.38 1.45 -29.68
C ALA A 274 -19.24 1.26 -28.16
N GLY A 275 -20.25 0.62 -27.55
CA GLY A 275 -20.24 0.21 -26.15
C GLY A 275 -20.17 -1.30 -25.99
N GLY A 276 -20.80 -1.82 -24.94
CA GLY A 276 -20.94 -3.25 -24.70
C GLY A 276 -21.67 -4.01 -25.81
N CYS A 277 -21.42 -5.31 -25.89
CA CYS A 277 -22.07 -6.19 -26.86
C CYS A 277 -22.29 -7.59 -26.27
N ALA A 278 -23.28 -8.32 -26.80
CA ALA A 278 -23.61 -9.68 -26.39
C ALA A 278 -24.22 -10.47 -27.56
N PHE A 279 -24.26 -11.80 -27.42
CA PHE A 279 -25.08 -12.68 -28.27
C PHE A 279 -26.24 -13.25 -27.46
N ASP A 280 -27.38 -13.44 -28.12
CA ASP A 280 -28.43 -14.32 -27.60
C ASP A 280 -28.11 -15.80 -27.93
N GLU A 281 -28.99 -16.70 -27.48
CA GLU A 281 -28.84 -18.14 -27.68
C GLU A 281 -29.03 -18.56 -29.15
N GLN A 282 -29.63 -17.70 -29.98
CA GLN A 282 -29.85 -17.91 -31.40
C GLN A 282 -28.72 -17.31 -32.26
N GLY A 283 -27.75 -16.62 -31.65
CA GLY A 283 -26.62 -16.01 -32.32
C GLY A 283 -26.89 -14.63 -32.93
N ASN A 284 -27.99 -13.97 -32.58
CA ASN A 284 -28.16 -12.56 -32.89
C ASN A 284 -27.21 -11.73 -32.05
N PHE A 285 -26.57 -10.76 -32.68
CA PHE A 285 -25.56 -9.89 -32.09
C PHE A 285 -26.20 -8.57 -31.64
N TYR A 286 -26.17 -8.30 -30.34
CA TYR A 286 -26.62 -7.05 -29.75
C TYR A 286 -25.42 -6.18 -29.42
N TYR A 287 -25.47 -4.89 -29.74
CA TYR A 287 -24.38 -3.96 -29.47
C TYR A 287 -24.90 -2.55 -29.21
N ILE A 288 -24.20 -1.84 -28.32
CA ILE A 288 -24.42 -0.41 -28.11
C ILE A 288 -23.66 0.39 -29.16
N GLN A 289 -24.34 1.37 -29.76
CA GLN A 289 -23.73 2.38 -30.62
C GLN A 289 -24.37 3.74 -30.30
N GLY A 290 -23.55 4.68 -29.81
CA GLY A 290 -24.07 5.95 -29.28
C GLY A 290 -24.94 5.73 -28.05
N THR A 291 -26.17 6.25 -28.11
CA THR A 291 -27.19 6.07 -27.06
C THR A 291 -28.17 4.95 -27.36
N SER A 292 -27.94 4.16 -28.42
CA SER A 292 -28.88 3.15 -28.91
C SER A 292 -28.34 1.73 -28.75
N VAL A 293 -29.25 0.76 -28.62
CA VAL A 293 -28.94 -0.67 -28.74
C VAL A 293 -29.43 -1.17 -30.09
N TRP A 294 -28.53 -1.82 -30.81
CA TRP A 294 -28.78 -2.40 -32.12
C TRP A 294 -28.73 -3.92 -32.05
N ARG A 295 -29.54 -4.57 -32.89
CA ARG A 295 -29.51 -6.02 -33.14
C ARG A 295 -29.05 -6.27 -34.58
N GLY A 296 -28.19 -7.25 -34.80
CA GLY A 296 -27.78 -7.68 -36.13
C GLY A 296 -27.30 -9.13 -36.16
N LYS A 297 -26.68 -9.55 -37.26
CA LYS A 297 -26.06 -10.87 -37.41
C LYS A 297 -24.67 -10.78 -38.01
N LEU A 298 -23.72 -11.49 -37.41
CA LEU A 298 -22.40 -11.71 -37.99
C LEU A 298 -22.42 -12.95 -38.90
N LYS A 299 -22.51 -12.73 -40.20
CA LYS A 299 -22.56 -13.81 -41.20
C LYS A 299 -21.23 -13.95 -41.93
N SER A 300 -20.91 -15.18 -42.32
CA SER A 300 -19.82 -15.45 -43.26
C SER A 300 -20.25 -15.03 -44.66
N ALA A 301 -19.43 -14.22 -45.33
CA ALA A 301 -19.57 -13.84 -46.73
C ALA A 301 -18.25 -14.19 -47.44
N GLY A 302 -18.16 -15.42 -47.96
CA GLY A 302 -16.89 -16.01 -48.40
C GLY A 302 -15.89 -16.11 -47.23
N ASN A 303 -14.67 -15.61 -47.43
CA ASN A 303 -13.61 -15.57 -46.41
C ASN A 303 -13.74 -14.41 -45.40
N ARG A 304 -14.77 -13.57 -45.49
CA ARG A 304 -15.00 -12.40 -44.62
C ARG A 304 -16.20 -12.60 -43.71
N ILE A 305 -16.24 -11.87 -42.61
CA ILE A 305 -17.45 -11.74 -41.77
C ILE A 305 -18.03 -10.34 -41.96
N VAL A 306 -19.34 -10.27 -42.16
CA VAL A 306 -20.09 -9.02 -42.30
C VAL A 306 -21.16 -8.90 -41.21
N LEU A 307 -21.41 -7.67 -40.76
CA LEU A 307 -22.52 -7.34 -39.88
C LEU A 307 -23.74 -6.96 -40.74
N SER A 308 -24.75 -7.84 -40.73
CA SER A 308 -25.96 -7.76 -41.54
C SER A 308 -27.21 -7.67 -40.67
N GLU A 309 -28.39 -7.49 -41.28
CA GLU A 309 -29.70 -7.46 -40.58
C GLU A 309 -29.75 -6.45 -39.42
N LYS A 310 -29.05 -5.31 -39.58
CA LYS A 310 -28.96 -4.28 -38.54
C LYS A 310 -30.34 -3.64 -38.32
N LYS A 311 -30.84 -3.71 -37.10
CA LYS A 311 -32.06 -3.04 -36.63
C LYS A 311 -31.72 -2.25 -35.37
N GLU A 312 -32.00 -0.96 -35.39
CA GLU A 312 -32.01 -0.14 -34.17
C GLU A 312 -33.20 -0.61 -33.33
N LEU A 313 -32.92 -1.22 -32.16
CA LEU A 313 -33.93 -1.87 -31.35
C LEU A 313 -34.39 -0.96 -30.22
N ILE A 314 -33.44 -0.31 -29.54
CA ILE A 314 -33.70 0.66 -28.47
C ILE A 314 -33.08 1.99 -28.92
N SER A 315 -33.90 3.00 -29.17
CA SER A 315 -33.48 4.34 -29.64
C SER A 315 -33.82 5.48 -28.68
N ARG A 316 -34.50 5.17 -27.58
CA ARG A 316 -34.94 6.12 -26.53
C ARG A 316 -34.74 5.50 -25.15
N ASP A 317 -35.00 6.28 -24.12
CA ASP A 317 -34.91 5.88 -22.72
C ASP A 317 -33.50 5.54 -22.21
N LEU A 318 -32.45 5.60 -23.05
CA LEU A 318 -31.05 5.48 -22.68
C LEU A 318 -30.35 6.83 -22.83
N GLU A 319 -29.46 7.16 -21.90
CA GLU A 319 -28.75 8.45 -21.89
C GLU A 319 -27.24 8.27 -22.09
N ALA A 320 -26.65 7.30 -21.40
CA ALA A 320 -25.25 6.93 -21.54
C ALA A 320 -25.09 5.42 -21.27
N PRO A 321 -25.54 4.55 -22.20
CA PRO A 321 -25.46 3.11 -22.06
C PRO A 321 -24.01 2.62 -22.09
N GLN A 322 -23.71 1.62 -21.26
CA GLN A 322 -22.35 1.14 -21.03
C GLN A 322 -22.17 -0.32 -21.45
N GLN A 323 -22.87 -1.24 -20.79
CA GLN A 323 -22.87 -2.68 -21.08
C GLN A 323 -24.30 -3.19 -21.21
N LEU A 324 -24.44 -4.38 -21.80
CA LEU A 324 -25.71 -5.08 -21.88
C LEU A 324 -25.54 -6.57 -21.62
N THR A 325 -26.58 -7.20 -21.07
CA THR A 325 -26.71 -8.66 -20.98
C THR A 325 -28.14 -9.08 -21.33
N LEU A 326 -28.30 -10.34 -21.72
CA LEU A 326 -29.57 -10.93 -22.13
C LEU A 326 -29.91 -12.10 -21.19
N TRP A 327 -31.15 -12.13 -20.72
CA TRP A 327 -31.69 -13.19 -19.86
C TRP A 327 -33.23 -13.20 -19.91
N ASN A 328 -33.85 -14.36 -20.08
CA ASN A 328 -35.32 -14.57 -20.15
C ASN A 328 -36.06 -13.52 -21.00
N ASP A 329 -35.69 -13.42 -22.29
CA ASP A 329 -36.33 -12.49 -23.24
C ASP A 329 -36.33 -11.02 -22.77
N ARG A 330 -35.35 -10.65 -21.95
CA ARG A 330 -35.11 -9.27 -21.50
C ARG A 330 -33.70 -8.83 -21.84
N ILE A 331 -33.59 -7.55 -22.15
CA ILE A 331 -32.34 -6.84 -22.42
C ILE A 331 -32.07 -5.94 -21.23
N PHE A 332 -31.02 -6.24 -20.46
CA PHE A 332 -30.58 -5.42 -19.35
C PHE A 332 -29.45 -4.52 -19.85
N VAL A 333 -29.56 -3.22 -19.61
CA VAL A 333 -28.57 -2.22 -20.04
C VAL A 333 -28.14 -1.41 -18.83
N SER A 334 -26.83 -1.38 -18.53
CA SER A 334 -26.30 -0.46 -17.54
C SER A 334 -26.19 0.93 -18.14
N ASP A 335 -26.89 1.90 -17.56
CA ASP A 335 -27.01 3.26 -18.08
C ASP A 335 -26.58 4.25 -17.01
N TRP A 336 -25.59 5.09 -17.32
CA TRP A 336 -25.15 6.12 -16.38
C TRP A 336 -26.13 7.29 -16.39
N GLY A 337 -26.24 8.03 -17.50
CA GLY A 337 -27.13 9.19 -17.61
C GLY A 337 -27.10 10.10 -16.36
N HIS A 338 -28.23 10.69 -16.05
CA HIS A 338 -28.48 11.34 -14.75
C HIS A 338 -28.97 10.36 -13.67
N SER A 339 -29.48 9.20 -14.06
CA SER A 339 -30.17 8.28 -13.16
C SER A 339 -29.27 7.20 -12.55
N HIS A 340 -28.26 6.72 -13.27
CA HIS A 340 -27.34 5.64 -12.90
C HIS A 340 -28.08 4.37 -12.47
N GLN A 341 -28.72 3.73 -13.44
CA GLN A 341 -29.59 2.57 -13.21
C GLN A 341 -29.30 1.46 -14.23
N VAL A 342 -29.75 0.25 -13.92
CA VAL A 342 -29.93 -0.77 -14.96
C VAL A 342 -31.33 -0.62 -15.52
N LYS A 343 -31.44 -0.39 -16.83
CA LYS A 343 -32.70 -0.27 -17.56
C LYS A 343 -32.99 -1.58 -18.27
N VAL A 344 -34.21 -2.09 -18.13
CA VAL A 344 -34.62 -3.39 -18.64
C VAL A 344 -35.65 -3.19 -19.74
N PHE A 345 -35.42 -3.84 -20.87
CA PHE A 345 -36.27 -3.79 -22.05
C PHE A 345 -36.74 -5.18 -22.43
N ASP A 346 -37.88 -5.29 -23.11
CA ASP A 346 -38.29 -6.52 -23.78
C ASP A 346 -37.51 -6.75 -25.09
N VAL A 347 -37.77 -7.88 -25.76
CA VAL A 347 -37.11 -8.25 -27.03
C VAL A 347 -37.50 -7.32 -28.20
N GLU A 348 -38.57 -6.54 -28.06
CA GLU A 348 -38.99 -5.49 -28.99
C GLU A 348 -38.30 -4.15 -28.73
N GLY A 349 -37.61 -3.99 -27.60
CA GLY A 349 -36.88 -2.77 -27.22
C GLY A 349 -37.73 -1.74 -26.45
N LYS A 350 -38.86 -2.14 -25.87
CA LYS A 350 -39.67 -1.28 -25.00
C LYS A 350 -39.17 -1.39 -23.56
N LEU A 351 -39.00 -0.24 -22.91
CA LEU A 351 -38.63 -0.18 -21.50
C LEU A 351 -39.73 -0.80 -20.63
N VAL A 352 -39.37 -1.81 -19.84
CA VAL A 352 -40.28 -2.49 -18.91
C VAL A 352 -39.95 -2.21 -17.45
N GLN A 353 -38.70 -1.87 -17.13
CA GLN A 353 -38.28 -1.70 -15.74
C GLN A 353 -37.01 -0.82 -15.60
N LYS A 354 -36.84 -0.22 -14.42
CA LYS A 354 -35.61 0.44 -13.98
C LYS A 354 -35.22 -0.12 -12.63
N ILE A 355 -33.98 -0.58 -12.49
CA ILE A 355 -33.44 -1.19 -11.26
C ILE A 355 -32.48 -0.21 -10.59
N GLY A 356 -32.65 -0.03 -9.27
CA GLY A 356 -31.93 0.92 -8.43
C GLY A 356 -32.63 2.27 -8.29
N HIS A 357 -32.28 3.05 -7.25
CA HIS A 357 -32.74 4.43 -7.07
C HIS A 357 -31.94 5.41 -7.96
N PRO A 358 -32.58 6.48 -8.46
CA PRO A 358 -31.90 7.45 -9.31
C PRO A 358 -30.89 8.33 -8.54
N GLY A 359 -29.85 8.78 -9.24
CA GLY A 359 -29.02 9.92 -8.83
C GLY A 359 -27.51 9.67 -8.82
N GLY A 360 -27.03 8.46 -9.08
CA GLY A 360 -25.58 8.20 -9.20
C GLY A 360 -24.78 8.47 -7.93
N PRO A 361 -23.52 8.94 -8.04
CA PRO A 361 -22.64 9.26 -6.90
C PRO A 361 -23.29 10.04 -5.75
N GLN A 362 -22.97 9.63 -4.52
CA GLN A 362 -23.59 10.13 -3.28
C GLN A 362 -22.60 10.88 -2.37
N VAL A 363 -23.18 11.75 -1.53
CA VAL A 363 -22.50 12.50 -0.46
C VAL A 363 -23.44 12.54 0.75
N GLY A 364 -22.88 12.39 1.96
CA GLY A 364 -23.65 12.32 3.20
C GLY A 364 -24.12 10.90 3.47
N LEU A 365 -25.34 10.74 4.00
CA LEU A 365 -25.93 9.42 4.24
C LEU A 365 -25.91 8.57 2.97
N TYR A 366 -25.52 7.31 3.13
CA TYR A 366 -25.37 6.38 2.02
C TYR A 366 -26.62 5.53 1.83
N ASP A 367 -27.21 5.60 0.64
CA ASP A 367 -28.29 4.73 0.18
C ASP A 367 -27.69 3.59 -0.67
N PRO A 368 -27.72 2.32 -0.21
CA PRO A 368 -27.24 1.20 -0.99
C PRO A 368 -28.10 0.97 -2.25
N MET A 369 -29.35 1.43 -2.31
CA MET A 369 -30.19 1.22 -3.48
C MET A 369 -29.80 2.13 -4.65
N ARG A 370 -28.96 3.14 -4.45
CA ARG A 370 -28.52 4.06 -5.50
C ARG A 370 -27.16 3.63 -6.06
N MET A 371 -27.15 3.11 -7.30
CA MET A 371 -25.93 2.62 -7.94
C MET A 371 -24.98 3.76 -8.32
N HIS A 372 -23.68 3.49 -8.31
CA HIS A 372 -22.64 4.39 -8.74
C HIS A 372 -21.95 3.83 -9.98
N TYR A 373 -22.09 4.52 -11.12
CA TYR A 373 -21.49 4.08 -12.39
C TYR A 373 -21.69 2.56 -12.66
N PRO A 374 -22.94 2.05 -12.68
CA PRO A 374 -23.19 0.64 -13.00
C PRO A 374 -22.58 0.31 -14.36
N PHE A 375 -21.78 -0.75 -14.44
CA PHE A 375 -20.98 -1.02 -15.63
C PHE A 375 -21.12 -2.47 -16.08
N GLY A 376 -20.22 -3.38 -15.70
CA GLY A 376 -20.35 -4.79 -16.03
C GLY A 376 -21.58 -5.41 -15.36
N ILE A 377 -22.39 -6.15 -16.13
CA ILE A 377 -23.61 -6.80 -15.62
C ILE A 377 -23.74 -8.23 -16.14
N THR A 378 -24.31 -9.11 -15.31
CA THR A 378 -24.66 -10.48 -15.70
C THR A 378 -25.85 -10.95 -14.86
N VAL A 379 -26.63 -11.91 -15.36
CA VAL A 379 -27.72 -12.53 -14.60
C VAL A 379 -27.40 -14.01 -14.48
N ASP A 380 -27.49 -14.55 -13.26
CA ASP A 380 -27.27 -15.98 -13.00
C ASP A 380 -28.53 -16.82 -13.23
N ASP A 381 -28.42 -18.14 -13.04
CA ASP A 381 -29.50 -19.10 -13.23
C ASP A 381 -30.62 -18.98 -12.18
N ALA A 382 -30.33 -18.39 -11.02
CA ALA A 382 -31.32 -18.10 -9.98
C ALA A 382 -32.08 -16.79 -10.24
N GLY A 383 -31.79 -16.08 -11.33
CA GLY A 383 -32.41 -14.79 -11.64
C GLY A 383 -31.85 -13.63 -10.81
N ILE A 384 -30.61 -13.75 -10.32
CA ILE A 384 -29.93 -12.66 -9.64
C ILE A 384 -29.10 -11.86 -10.64
N LEU A 385 -29.41 -10.58 -10.76
CA LEU A 385 -28.62 -9.60 -11.49
C LEU A 385 -27.44 -9.15 -10.63
N TRP A 386 -26.23 -9.40 -11.13
CA TRP A 386 -24.98 -8.91 -10.56
C TRP A 386 -24.52 -7.67 -11.31
N VAL A 387 -24.14 -6.63 -10.56
CA VAL A 387 -23.72 -5.34 -11.12
C VAL A 387 -22.35 -4.95 -10.54
N ALA A 388 -21.34 -4.89 -11.41
CA ALA A 388 -20.05 -4.29 -11.10
C ALA A 388 -20.14 -2.76 -11.27
N GLU A 389 -19.93 -2.03 -10.18
CA GLU A 389 -20.01 -0.57 -10.13
C GLU A 389 -18.60 0.02 -10.26
N ASN A 390 -18.35 0.73 -11.37
CA ASN A 390 -17.02 1.20 -11.78
C ASN A 390 -16.68 2.54 -11.08
N ASP A 391 -16.67 2.49 -9.76
CA ASP A 391 -16.47 3.62 -8.86
C ASP A 391 -15.57 3.29 -7.67
N TYR A 392 -14.79 4.25 -7.18
CA TYR A 392 -13.89 4.05 -6.04
C TYR A 392 -14.55 4.26 -4.68
N LEU A 393 -15.66 5.02 -4.65
CA LEU A 393 -16.31 5.48 -3.43
C LEU A 393 -17.80 5.13 -3.39
N PRO A 394 -18.13 3.89 -3.00
CA PRO A 394 -17.23 2.77 -2.74
C PRO A 394 -16.95 1.94 -4.01
N LYS A 395 -15.86 1.15 -4.00
CA LYS A 395 -15.77 -0.04 -4.86
C LYS A 395 -16.89 -1.00 -4.46
N ARG A 396 -17.71 -1.40 -5.42
CA ARG A 396 -18.94 -2.13 -5.12
C ARG A 396 -19.30 -3.15 -6.18
N LEU A 397 -19.80 -4.29 -5.71
CA LEU A 397 -20.51 -5.30 -6.48
C LEU A 397 -21.90 -5.47 -5.84
N SER A 398 -22.98 -5.21 -6.57
CA SER A 398 -24.34 -5.29 -6.03
C SER A 398 -25.17 -6.40 -6.66
N ARG A 399 -26.13 -6.94 -5.89
CA ARG A 399 -27.05 -7.99 -6.31
C ARG A 399 -28.49 -7.53 -6.21
N TRP A 400 -29.25 -7.90 -7.22
CA TRP A 400 -30.63 -7.48 -7.42
C TRP A 400 -31.43 -8.65 -7.94
N ASP A 401 -32.70 -8.71 -7.60
CA ASP A 401 -33.62 -9.62 -8.27
C ASP A 401 -33.84 -9.13 -9.72
N ALA A 402 -33.58 -9.98 -10.71
CA ALA A 402 -33.71 -9.62 -12.12
C ALA A 402 -35.17 -9.59 -12.62
N ILE A 403 -36.10 -10.16 -11.86
CA ILE A 403 -37.52 -10.24 -12.18
C ILE A 403 -38.23 -8.96 -11.74
N ASP A 404 -38.10 -8.58 -10.47
CA ASP A 404 -38.83 -7.47 -9.84
C ASP A 404 -37.95 -6.27 -9.46
N GLY A 405 -36.63 -6.40 -9.55
CA GLY A 405 -35.67 -5.31 -9.34
C GLY A 405 -35.38 -5.00 -7.88
N THR A 406 -35.81 -5.86 -6.95
CA THR A 406 -35.57 -5.72 -5.52
C THR A 406 -34.08 -5.80 -5.22
N PHE A 407 -33.59 -4.91 -4.34
CA PHE A 407 -32.23 -4.95 -3.84
C PHE A 407 -32.02 -6.15 -2.90
N ILE A 408 -31.02 -6.98 -3.17
CA ILE A 408 -30.71 -8.15 -2.33
C ILE A 408 -29.62 -7.78 -1.33
N ASP A 409 -28.42 -7.47 -1.84
CA ASP A 409 -27.30 -6.99 -1.03
C ASP A 409 -26.18 -6.37 -1.90
N ALA A 410 -25.11 -5.94 -1.24
CA ALA A 410 -23.92 -5.47 -1.92
C ALA A 410 -22.65 -5.81 -1.15
N PHE A 411 -21.61 -6.04 -1.92
CA PHE A 411 -20.25 -6.26 -1.47
C PHE A 411 -19.44 -4.98 -1.66
N TYR A 412 -18.65 -4.62 -0.66
CA TYR A 412 -17.88 -3.38 -0.61
C TYR A 412 -16.38 -3.66 -0.54
N GLY A 413 -15.62 -2.78 -1.19
CA GLY A 413 -14.17 -2.78 -1.11
C GLY A 413 -13.46 -3.71 -2.11
N PRO A 414 -12.17 -4.05 -1.86
CA PRO A 414 -11.42 -3.60 -0.72
C PRO A 414 -11.18 -2.09 -0.79
N PRO A 415 -10.87 -1.45 0.35
CA PRO A 415 -10.39 -0.08 0.38
C PRO A 415 -9.09 0.07 -0.45
N GLN A 416 -8.51 1.26 -0.53
CA GLN A 416 -7.32 1.49 -1.34
C GLN A 416 -6.13 0.62 -0.90
N LYS A 417 -5.15 0.50 -1.79
CA LYS A 417 -3.85 -0.10 -1.46
C LYS A 417 -3.27 0.53 -0.20
N GLU A 418 -2.64 -0.31 0.63
CA GLU A 418 -1.87 0.13 1.82
C GLU A 418 -2.78 0.58 3.00
N GLY A 419 -4.09 0.35 2.88
CA GLY A 419 -5.08 0.36 3.97
C GLY A 419 -5.32 1.72 4.61
N GLY A 420 -5.51 1.70 5.93
CA GLY A 420 -5.66 2.88 6.77
C GLY A 420 -7.09 3.12 7.26
N GLY A 421 -7.30 4.29 7.86
CA GLY A 421 -8.55 4.69 8.50
C GLY A 421 -8.38 4.93 10.00
N PHE A 422 -9.44 5.37 10.65
CA PHE A 422 -9.41 5.78 12.05
C PHE A 422 -10.74 5.44 12.73
N ILE A 423 -10.66 4.85 13.91
CA ILE A 423 -11.83 4.60 14.78
C ILE A 423 -12.08 5.88 15.59
N ASP A 424 -13.31 6.36 15.61
CA ASP A 424 -13.68 7.49 16.46
C ASP A 424 -13.60 7.07 17.95
N PRO A 425 -12.70 7.66 18.76
CA PRO A 425 -12.51 7.24 20.14
C PRO A 425 -13.70 7.57 21.04
N LEU A 426 -14.55 8.55 20.68
CA LEU A 426 -15.76 8.88 21.45
C LEU A 426 -17.01 8.15 20.93
N THR A 427 -16.94 7.57 19.74
CA THR A 427 -18.02 6.75 19.17
C THR A 427 -17.42 5.56 18.43
N PRO A 428 -16.96 4.53 19.14
CA PRO A 428 -16.14 3.46 18.55
C PRO A 428 -16.86 2.56 17.54
N SER A 429 -18.18 2.73 17.39
CA SER A 429 -18.93 2.14 16.29
C SER A 429 -18.73 2.88 14.96
N ARG A 430 -18.03 4.03 14.93
CA ARG A 430 -17.74 4.78 13.71
C ARG A 430 -16.28 4.61 13.30
N PHE A 431 -16.09 4.21 12.05
CA PHE A 431 -14.79 4.10 11.40
C PHE A 431 -14.74 4.97 10.16
N PHE A 432 -13.78 5.89 10.12
CA PHE A 432 -13.56 6.77 9.01
C PHE A 432 -12.41 6.28 8.14
N TYR A 433 -12.65 6.20 6.84
CA TYR A 433 -11.71 5.72 5.86
C TYR A 433 -11.49 6.78 4.78
N ALA A 434 -10.27 7.27 4.65
CA ALA A 434 -9.90 8.19 3.57
C ALA A 434 -9.47 7.39 2.34
N HIS A 435 -10.13 7.62 1.20
CA HIS A 435 -9.76 7.01 -0.07
C HIS A 435 -8.88 7.91 -0.93
N GLN A 436 -7.71 7.39 -1.30
CA GLN A 436 -6.66 7.95 -2.12
C GLN A 436 -6.46 7.08 -3.36
N ASP A 437 -6.45 7.71 -4.54
CA ASP A 437 -6.08 7.02 -5.78
C ASP A 437 -4.54 7.03 -5.90
N PRO A 438 -3.90 5.85 -5.99
CA PRO A 438 -2.47 5.70 -5.77
C PRO A 438 -1.55 6.16 -6.92
N TYR A 439 -2.06 6.67 -8.05
CA TYR A 439 -1.22 6.84 -9.26
C TYR A 439 -1.11 8.22 -9.88
N ASN A 440 -2.04 9.14 -9.62
CA ASN A 440 -1.67 10.53 -9.84
C ASN A 440 -0.85 10.93 -8.61
N SER A 441 0.19 11.74 -8.74
CA SER A 441 0.87 12.33 -7.58
C SER A 441 0.77 13.85 -7.56
N ALA A 442 -0.08 14.37 -8.45
CA ALA A 442 -0.54 15.75 -8.48
C ALA A 442 -2.09 15.91 -8.45
N ILE A 443 -2.91 14.89 -8.81
CA ILE A 443 -4.39 15.03 -8.83
C ILE A 443 -5.32 13.86 -8.35
N SER A 444 -5.14 13.06 -7.27
CA SER A 444 -6.22 12.08 -6.98
C SER A 444 -6.39 11.52 -5.56
N LEU A 445 -7.19 12.25 -4.79
CA LEU A 445 -8.08 11.68 -3.80
C LEU A 445 -9.49 11.59 -4.32
N THR A 446 -10.20 10.58 -3.86
CA THR A 446 -11.61 10.40 -4.19
C THR A 446 -12.50 10.91 -3.05
N GLY A 447 -12.10 10.84 -1.77
CA GLY A 447 -12.95 11.29 -0.65
C GLY A 447 -12.82 10.51 0.68
N THR A 448 -13.82 10.58 1.55
CA THR A 448 -13.90 9.91 2.86
C THR A 448 -15.19 9.08 2.92
N MET A 449 -15.08 7.85 3.44
CA MET A 449 -16.19 6.97 3.78
C MET A 449 -16.30 6.83 5.30
N MET A 450 -17.52 6.66 5.80
CA MET A 450 -17.80 6.30 7.18
C MET A 450 -18.49 4.94 7.23
N PHE A 451 -17.89 4.00 7.94
CA PHE A 451 -18.46 2.70 8.22
C PHE A 451 -18.96 2.65 9.67
N GLU A 452 -20.09 1.98 9.86
CA GLU A 452 -20.52 1.51 11.18
C GLU A 452 -19.90 0.13 11.46
N ILE A 453 -19.38 -0.06 12.67
CA ILE A 453 -18.78 -1.32 13.15
C ILE A 453 -19.73 -2.00 14.13
N ASP A 454 -19.99 -3.28 13.89
CA ASP A 454 -20.56 -4.22 14.86
C ASP A 454 -19.42 -5.11 15.39
N TRP A 455 -18.96 -4.81 16.60
CA TRP A 455 -17.81 -5.48 17.22
C TRP A 455 -18.09 -6.93 17.60
N GLU A 456 -19.34 -7.25 17.95
CA GLU A 456 -19.75 -8.61 18.32
C GLU A 456 -19.77 -9.51 17.09
N LYS A 457 -20.41 -9.03 16.02
CA LYS A 457 -20.47 -9.77 14.74
C LYS A 457 -19.19 -9.66 13.92
N ARG A 458 -18.28 -8.75 14.29
CA ARG A 458 -17.04 -8.44 13.56
C ARG A 458 -17.30 -8.04 12.11
N THR A 459 -18.33 -7.23 11.91
CA THR A 459 -18.76 -6.75 10.58
C THR A 459 -18.73 -5.24 10.51
N SER A 460 -18.67 -4.72 9.28
CA SER A 460 -18.81 -3.28 9.03
C SER A 460 -19.83 -3.02 7.92
N ARG A 461 -20.51 -1.88 8.00
CA ARG A 461 -21.49 -1.43 7.00
C ARG A 461 -21.20 0.00 6.59
N LEU A 462 -21.18 0.28 5.29
CA LEU A 462 -21.03 1.66 4.80
C LEU A 462 -22.28 2.47 5.20
N ALA A 463 -22.07 3.53 5.96
CA ALA A 463 -23.15 4.36 6.52
C ALA A 463 -23.23 5.75 5.88
N ALA A 464 -22.08 6.32 5.50
CA ALA A 464 -22.02 7.61 4.83
C ALA A 464 -20.79 7.76 3.93
N ILE A 465 -20.86 8.71 3.00
CA ILE A 465 -19.74 9.24 2.22
C ILE A 465 -19.60 10.72 2.57
N PRO A 466 -18.90 11.07 3.68
CA PRO A 466 -18.90 12.45 4.14
C PRO A 466 -18.19 13.46 3.22
N LEU A 467 -17.21 12.99 2.46
CA LEU A 467 -16.48 13.82 1.50
C LEU A 467 -16.34 13.05 0.20
N ARG A 468 -16.59 13.74 -0.93
CA ARG A 468 -16.39 13.17 -2.25
C ARG A 468 -15.85 14.20 -3.23
N SER A 469 -14.78 13.85 -3.94
CA SER A 469 -14.28 14.62 -5.06
C SER A 469 -15.20 14.47 -6.25
N ALA A 470 -15.39 15.56 -7.01
CA ALA A 470 -16.06 15.39 -8.29
C ALA A 470 -15.07 14.83 -9.27
N GLU A 471 -15.55 13.83 -9.97
CA GLU A 471 -14.74 13.08 -10.87
C GLU A 471 -14.71 13.73 -12.26
N PRO A 472 -13.62 13.54 -13.01
CA PRO A 472 -13.58 13.99 -14.38
C PRO A 472 -14.63 13.20 -15.18
N VAL A 473 -15.43 13.90 -15.97
CA VAL A 473 -16.05 13.30 -17.15
C VAL A 473 -14.92 13.10 -18.15
N GLU A 474 -14.45 11.86 -18.32
CA GLU A 474 -13.52 11.56 -19.41
C GLU A 474 -14.28 11.68 -20.73
N ARG A 475 -13.80 12.55 -21.62
CA ARG A 475 -14.24 12.54 -23.02
C ARG A 475 -13.58 11.34 -23.72
N PRO A 476 -14.25 10.69 -24.70
CA PRO A 476 -13.69 9.56 -25.46
C PRO A 476 -12.32 9.80 -26.11
N ASN A 477 -11.93 11.07 -26.30
CA ASN A 477 -10.67 11.50 -26.90
C ASN A 477 -9.51 11.68 -25.89
N GLY A 478 -9.71 11.40 -24.60
CA GLY A 478 -8.67 11.54 -23.58
C GLY A 478 -8.35 12.99 -23.17
N GLU A 479 -9.17 13.97 -23.57
CA GLU A 479 -9.07 15.33 -23.01
C GLU A 479 -9.55 15.33 -21.55
N GLN A 480 -8.64 15.66 -20.63
CA GLN A 480 -8.98 15.85 -19.22
C GLN A 480 -9.92 17.06 -19.08
N CYS A 481 -11.21 16.83 -18.82
CA CYS A 481 -12.08 17.90 -18.33
C CYS A 481 -11.60 18.34 -16.94
N GLN A 482 -11.52 19.66 -16.73
CA GLN A 482 -11.25 20.23 -15.41
C GLN A 482 -12.30 19.73 -14.40
N ARG A 483 -11.86 19.07 -13.33
CA ARG A 483 -12.74 18.60 -12.24
C ARG A 483 -13.49 19.77 -11.57
N LYS A 484 -14.78 19.58 -11.26
CA LYS A 484 -15.60 20.52 -10.46
C LYS A 484 -16.12 19.81 -9.22
N TRP A 485 -15.34 19.77 -8.14
CA TRP A 485 -15.65 19.09 -6.87
C TRP A 485 -17.14 19.20 -6.44
N LEU A 486 -17.74 18.09 -5.99
CA LEU A 486 -19.17 18.01 -5.60
C LEU A 486 -19.44 18.70 -4.26
N THR A 487 -18.43 18.74 -3.40
CA THR A 487 -18.50 19.20 -2.00
C THR A 487 -17.44 20.23 -1.62
N MET A 488 -16.55 20.57 -2.56
CA MET A 488 -15.49 21.54 -2.34
C MET A 488 -15.57 22.57 -3.48
N PRO A 489 -15.31 23.84 -3.26
CA PRO A 489 -14.95 24.72 -4.35
C PRO A 489 -13.58 24.33 -4.90
N LYS A 490 -13.33 24.64 -6.18
CA LYS A 490 -12.02 24.41 -6.80
C LYS A 490 -10.96 25.10 -5.93
N GLN A 491 -9.94 24.35 -5.49
CA GLN A 491 -8.60 24.83 -5.06
C GLN A 491 -8.28 24.93 -3.57
N VAL A 492 -9.17 24.70 -2.59
CA VAL A 492 -8.77 24.85 -1.16
C VAL A 492 -7.77 23.80 -0.69
N PHE A 493 -7.81 22.58 -1.19
CA PHE A 493 -6.84 21.56 -0.81
C PHE A 493 -6.26 20.88 -2.05
N PRO A 494 -4.96 20.58 -2.08
CA PRO A 494 -4.40 19.82 -3.18
C PRO A 494 -5.02 18.43 -3.20
N GLY A 495 -5.08 17.80 -4.37
CA GLY A 495 -5.70 16.49 -4.56
C GLY A 495 -5.00 15.30 -3.87
N TRP A 496 -4.31 15.51 -2.74
CA TRP A 496 -3.59 14.53 -1.88
C TRP A 496 -4.12 14.47 -0.44
N THR A 497 -4.96 15.41 0.04
CA THR A 497 -5.48 15.47 1.43
C THR A 497 -6.96 15.06 1.64
N ALA A 498 -7.23 13.93 2.31
CA ALA A 498 -8.57 13.45 2.68
C ALA A 498 -8.53 13.04 4.16
N PRO A 499 -9.51 13.47 4.97
CA PRO A 499 -9.40 13.31 6.39
C PRO A 499 -10.04 12.00 6.87
N CYS A 500 -9.43 11.40 7.89
CA CYS A 500 -9.99 10.25 8.58
C CYS A 500 -9.78 10.33 10.10
N ARG A 501 -8.70 10.95 10.58
CA ARG A 501 -8.46 11.11 12.02
C ARG A 501 -9.49 12.05 12.62
N THR A 502 -10.14 11.62 13.70
CA THR A 502 -11.20 12.37 14.38
C THR A 502 -10.63 13.21 15.52
N LEU A 503 -11.19 14.40 15.71
CA LEU A 503 -10.94 15.32 16.82
C LEU A 503 -12.28 15.84 17.33
N HIS A 504 -12.38 16.11 18.62
CA HIS A 504 -13.63 16.52 19.26
C HIS A 504 -13.47 17.79 20.07
N TRP A 505 -14.46 18.68 19.99
CA TRP A 505 -14.53 19.87 20.83
C TRP A 505 -15.97 20.17 21.23
N LYS A 506 -16.29 20.12 22.52
CA LYS A 506 -17.63 20.44 23.08
C LYS A 506 -18.79 19.77 22.29
N GLY A 507 -18.65 18.48 21.98
CA GLY A 507 -19.67 17.69 21.25
C GLY A 507 -19.67 17.84 19.72
N LYS A 508 -18.76 18.65 19.15
CA LYS A 508 -18.54 18.75 17.71
C LYS A 508 -17.46 17.78 17.25
N LEU A 509 -17.69 17.17 16.10
CA LEU A 509 -16.76 16.26 15.44
C LEU A 509 -16.04 16.97 14.30
N PHE A 510 -14.71 16.90 14.33
CA PHE A 510 -13.82 17.37 13.28
C PHE A 510 -13.00 16.21 12.76
N LEU A 511 -12.65 16.26 11.49
CA LEU A 511 -11.72 15.30 10.90
C LEU A 511 -10.50 16.03 10.35
N THR A 512 -9.36 15.36 10.37
CA THR A 512 -8.10 15.87 9.83
C THR A 512 -7.34 14.79 9.08
N ASP A 513 -6.49 15.22 8.15
CA ASP A 513 -5.48 14.39 7.49
C ASP A 513 -4.13 14.38 8.25
N ALA A 514 -4.00 15.16 9.33
CA ALA A 514 -2.82 15.15 10.20
C ALA A 514 -2.61 13.77 10.83
N GLY A 515 -1.37 13.27 10.72
CA GLY A 515 -0.97 12.02 11.36
C GLY A 515 -1.49 10.75 10.69
N HIS A 516 -2.19 10.89 9.57
CA HIS A 516 -2.44 9.78 8.66
C HIS A 516 -1.18 9.52 7.80
N ALA A 517 -0.73 8.27 7.75
CA ALA A 517 0.56 7.92 7.17
C ALA A 517 0.62 8.03 5.63
N GLY A 518 -0.52 8.29 4.99
CA GLY A 518 -0.64 8.64 3.57
C GLY A 518 0.06 9.90 3.12
N SER A 519 0.41 10.77 4.06
CA SER A 519 1.24 11.94 3.83
C SER A 519 2.72 11.59 3.57
N GLN A 520 3.03 10.43 2.97
CA GLN A 520 4.41 9.97 2.69
C GLN A 520 5.22 10.98 1.87
N ARG A 521 4.55 11.96 1.27
CA ARG A 521 5.15 13.23 0.90
C ARG A 521 4.90 14.22 2.00
N PHE A 522 5.80 14.28 2.99
CA PHE A 522 6.13 15.48 3.76
C PHE A 522 5.04 16.55 3.84
N ALA A 523 3.80 16.21 4.24
CA ALA A 523 2.67 17.05 3.83
C ALA A 523 2.91 18.46 4.39
N PRO A 524 3.21 19.42 3.51
CA PRO A 524 3.63 20.74 3.95
C PRO A 524 2.44 21.55 4.40
N ILE A 525 1.25 20.93 4.35
CA ILE A 525 -0.03 21.48 4.67
C ILE A 525 -0.80 20.46 5.52
N LEU A 526 -1.75 20.98 6.27
CA LEU A 526 -2.68 20.29 7.14
C LEU A 526 -4.07 20.81 6.79
N GLY A 527 -5.07 19.93 6.73
CA GLY A 527 -6.47 20.32 6.65
C GLY A 527 -7.27 19.91 7.89
N VAL A 528 -8.28 20.71 8.22
CA VAL A 528 -9.31 20.37 9.21
C VAL A 528 -10.68 20.58 8.59
N TRP A 529 -11.54 19.58 8.79
CA TRP A 529 -12.90 19.55 8.32
C TRP A 529 -13.87 19.46 9.49
N TYR A 530 -14.97 20.20 9.41
CA TYR A 530 -16.07 20.10 10.34
C TYR A 530 -17.16 19.17 9.81
N MET A 531 -17.62 18.23 10.64
CA MET A 531 -18.72 17.33 10.29
C MET A 531 -20.07 17.99 10.56
N LYS A 532 -20.85 18.23 9.50
CA LYS A 532 -22.23 18.70 9.59
C LYS A 532 -23.18 17.59 10.06
N ARG A 533 -24.38 17.99 10.50
CA ARG A 533 -25.44 17.07 10.98
C ARG A 533 -25.90 16.05 9.94
N ASN A 534 -25.88 16.41 8.65
CA ASN A 534 -26.20 15.54 7.52
C ASN A 534 -25.02 14.62 7.11
N LEU A 535 -24.00 14.49 7.97
CA LEU A 535 -22.80 13.67 7.76
C LEU A 535 -21.98 14.09 6.54
N THR A 536 -22.00 15.37 6.18
CA THR A 536 -21.08 15.93 5.17
C THR A 536 -19.94 16.69 5.83
N LEU A 537 -18.73 16.56 5.30
CA LEU A 537 -17.56 17.32 5.74
C LEU A 537 -17.43 18.61 4.96
N ILE A 538 -17.20 19.71 5.67
CA ILE A 538 -16.79 20.98 5.08
C ILE A 538 -15.37 21.34 5.55
N PRO A 539 -14.49 21.80 4.65
CA PRO A 539 -13.20 22.34 5.06
C PRO A 539 -13.43 23.61 5.88
N ILE A 540 -12.67 23.79 6.96
CA ILE A 540 -12.75 25.03 7.76
C ILE A 540 -11.39 25.66 8.02
N LEU A 541 -10.31 24.90 7.85
CA LEU A 541 -8.95 25.37 8.12
C LEU A 541 -7.92 24.62 7.28
N SER A 542 -6.97 25.37 6.73
CA SER A 542 -5.73 24.86 6.12
C SER A 542 -4.53 25.56 6.73
N ALA A 543 -3.48 24.83 7.09
CA ALA A 543 -2.26 25.43 7.64
C ALA A 543 -1.02 24.77 7.04
N GLY A 544 0.00 25.54 6.66
CA GLY A 544 1.16 24.97 5.99
C GLY A 544 2.23 25.95 5.56
N PHE A 545 3.23 25.44 4.85
CA PHE A 545 4.25 26.25 4.20
C PHE A 545 3.91 26.47 2.73
N VAL A 546 4.13 27.68 2.22
CA VAL A 546 3.76 28.08 0.85
C VAL A 546 4.44 27.22 -0.23
N GLY A 547 5.68 26.78 0.02
CA GLY A 547 6.47 25.99 -0.93
C GLY A 547 7.11 26.84 -2.02
N LYS A 548 7.95 26.22 -2.85
CA LYS A 548 8.62 26.94 -3.94
C LYS A 548 7.55 27.37 -4.95
N ASN A 549 7.52 28.65 -5.30
CA ASN A 549 6.55 29.22 -6.24
C ASN A 549 5.05 28.95 -5.88
N GLY A 550 4.72 28.69 -4.61
CA GLY A 550 3.33 28.45 -4.19
C GLY A 550 2.79 27.06 -4.54
N GLU A 551 3.65 26.06 -4.74
CA GLU A 551 3.26 24.73 -5.22
C GLU A 551 2.51 23.85 -4.20
N ASN A 552 2.64 24.14 -2.90
CA ASN A 552 2.09 23.29 -1.83
C ASN A 552 0.59 23.45 -1.62
N TRP A 553 0.05 24.64 -1.93
CA TRP A 553 -1.36 24.97 -1.73
C TRP A 553 -1.85 25.73 -2.96
N ALA A 554 -2.75 25.11 -3.73
CA ALA A 554 -3.21 25.61 -5.01
C ALA A 554 -3.67 27.09 -5.04
N PRO A 555 -4.28 27.66 -3.98
CA PRO A 555 -4.67 29.06 -3.95
C PRO A 555 -3.48 30.02 -4.12
N TRP A 556 -2.26 29.63 -3.72
CA TRP A 556 -1.06 30.46 -3.93
C TRP A 556 -0.70 30.68 -5.41
N LYS A 557 -1.35 29.98 -6.35
CA LYS A 557 -1.21 30.27 -7.78
C LYS A 557 -1.99 31.52 -8.22
N ARG A 558 -2.91 32.01 -7.40
CA ARG A 558 -3.68 33.22 -7.67
C ARG A 558 -2.84 34.48 -7.38
N ARG A 559 -2.83 35.42 -8.34
CA ARG A 559 -2.02 36.65 -8.25
C ARG A 559 -2.44 37.57 -7.10
N ASP A 560 -3.72 37.60 -6.74
CA ASP A 560 -4.23 38.41 -5.63
C ASP A 560 -3.71 37.90 -4.28
N LEU A 561 -3.63 36.58 -4.08
CA LEU A 561 -3.10 35.98 -2.84
C LEU A 561 -1.57 36.09 -2.76
N GLN A 562 -0.85 36.02 -3.89
CA GLN A 562 0.60 36.22 -3.92
C GLN A 562 1.02 37.61 -3.42
N LYS A 563 0.13 38.61 -3.45
CA LYS A 563 0.40 39.95 -2.88
C LYS A 563 0.52 39.95 -1.35
N LEU A 564 0.05 38.90 -0.67
CA LEU A 564 0.23 38.70 0.78
C LEU A 564 1.64 38.22 1.13
N LEU A 565 2.43 37.82 0.12
CA LEU A 565 3.77 37.26 0.30
C LEU A 565 4.82 38.35 0.04
N PRO A 566 5.92 38.40 0.82
CA PRO A 566 7.08 39.21 0.49
C PRO A 566 7.70 38.77 -0.86
N PRO A 567 8.46 39.67 -1.51
CA PRO A 567 9.27 39.31 -2.67
C PRO A 567 10.19 38.10 -2.37
N PRO A 568 10.23 37.07 -3.22
CA PRO A 568 10.94 35.82 -2.94
C PRO A 568 12.47 35.98 -2.84
N ASP A 569 13.02 37.03 -3.45
CA ASP A 569 14.42 37.46 -3.36
C ASP A 569 14.77 38.01 -1.96
N LYS A 570 13.79 38.56 -1.23
CA LYS A 570 13.96 39.04 0.16
C LYS A 570 13.66 37.95 1.19
N THR A 571 12.63 37.16 0.95
CA THR A 571 12.25 36.05 1.82
C THR A 571 11.72 34.90 0.97
N PRO A 572 12.51 33.82 0.83
CA PRO A 572 12.08 32.64 0.11
C PRO A 572 10.74 32.12 0.64
N TRP A 573 9.79 31.86 -0.26
CA TRP A 573 8.40 31.53 0.12
C TRP A 573 8.28 30.25 0.95
N GLU A 574 9.22 29.32 0.82
CA GLU A 574 9.31 28.14 1.68
C GLU A 574 9.49 28.45 3.18
N GLN A 575 9.84 29.69 3.54
CA GLN A 575 9.94 30.17 4.92
C GLN A 575 8.63 30.75 5.46
N ILE A 576 7.63 30.90 4.61
CA ILE A 576 6.36 31.50 4.99
C ILE A 576 5.43 30.39 5.41
N PHE A 577 5.03 30.43 6.68
CA PHE A 577 3.93 29.64 7.20
C PHE A 577 2.63 30.42 7.00
N TYR A 578 1.58 29.73 6.58
CA TYR A 578 0.25 30.31 6.43
C TYR A 578 -0.78 29.55 7.24
N LEU A 579 -1.85 30.26 7.57
CA LEU A 579 -3.07 29.72 8.14
C LEU A 579 -4.25 30.35 7.40
N TRP A 580 -5.06 29.52 6.74
CA TRP A 580 -6.36 29.90 6.19
C TRP A 580 -7.47 29.34 7.07
N ARG A 581 -8.51 30.14 7.28
CA ARG A 581 -9.73 29.78 8.00
C ARG A 581 -10.94 30.26 7.21
N ASP A 582 -11.92 29.40 7.01
CA ASP A 582 -13.16 29.69 6.26
C ASP A 582 -14.14 30.51 7.12
N LEU A 583 -13.82 31.78 7.37
CA LEU A 583 -14.48 32.59 8.42
C LEU A 583 -15.97 32.81 8.15
N ASP A 584 -16.39 32.78 6.87
CA ASP A 584 -17.77 32.96 6.44
C ASP A 584 -18.46 31.65 6.00
N PHE A 585 -17.76 30.52 6.04
CA PHE A 585 -18.23 29.18 5.65
C PHE A 585 -18.68 29.07 4.18
N ASP A 586 -18.20 29.97 3.32
CA ASP A 586 -18.45 29.93 1.88
C ASP A 586 -17.53 28.94 1.13
N GLN A 587 -16.52 28.41 1.85
CA GLN A 587 -15.51 27.46 1.42
C GLN A 587 -14.55 28.04 0.37
N GLN A 588 -14.66 29.30 0.00
CA GLN A 588 -13.75 29.97 -0.92
C GLN A 588 -12.57 30.56 -0.14
N VAL A 589 -11.46 30.72 -0.84
CA VAL A 589 -10.28 31.33 -0.24
C VAL A 589 -10.28 32.82 -0.55
N SER A 590 -10.46 33.65 0.46
CA SER A 590 -10.28 35.10 0.37
C SER A 590 -8.94 35.55 0.99
N LYS A 591 -8.56 36.80 0.77
CA LYS A 591 -7.31 37.34 1.35
C LYS A 591 -7.48 37.67 2.84
N GLU A 592 -8.70 38.01 3.25
CA GLU A 592 -9.09 38.37 4.61
C GLU A 592 -8.99 37.18 5.59
N GLU A 593 -9.10 35.97 5.05
CA GLU A 593 -9.07 34.71 5.79
C GLU A 593 -7.68 34.12 5.98
N ILE A 594 -6.66 34.72 5.36
CA ILE A 594 -5.30 34.21 5.36
C ILE A 594 -4.44 35.04 6.30
N MET A 595 -3.77 34.35 7.22
CA MET A 595 -2.67 34.89 8.01
C MET A 595 -1.35 34.29 7.51
N THR A 596 -0.30 35.10 7.45
CA THR A 596 1.05 34.64 7.11
C THR A 596 2.04 34.98 8.21
N LEU A 597 3.07 34.14 8.36
CA LEU A 597 4.16 34.30 9.30
C LEU A 597 5.48 33.96 8.60
N ALA A 598 6.36 34.93 8.47
CA ALA A 598 7.73 34.71 8.00
C ALA A 598 8.54 34.04 9.13
N MET A 599 9.10 32.86 8.86
CA MET A 599 9.94 32.13 9.79
C MET A 599 11.41 32.48 9.55
N PRO A 600 12.24 32.64 10.61
CA PRO A 600 13.68 32.86 10.45
C PRO A 600 14.32 31.75 9.60
N TRP A 601 15.24 32.10 8.70
CA TRP A 601 15.99 31.12 7.90
C TRP A 601 16.86 30.24 8.80
N HIS A 602 17.01 28.96 8.43
CA HIS A 602 17.84 28.02 9.17
C HIS A 602 18.72 27.20 8.20
N PRO A 603 20.06 27.22 8.35
CA PRO A 603 21.02 26.78 7.33
C PRO A 603 20.96 25.30 6.94
N ARG A 604 20.29 24.44 7.72
CA ARG A 604 20.10 23.02 7.42
C ARG A 604 18.65 22.63 7.08
N ARG A 605 17.72 23.59 6.92
CA ARG A 605 16.36 23.30 6.45
C ARG A 605 16.43 22.72 5.03
N LYS A 606 16.08 21.45 4.87
CA LYS A 606 15.70 20.91 3.56
C LYS A 606 14.22 21.25 3.30
N SER A 607 13.83 21.23 2.03
CA SER A 607 12.52 21.64 1.48
C SER A 607 11.29 20.85 1.98
N SER A 608 11.40 20.11 3.07
CA SER A 608 10.37 19.20 3.59
C SER A 608 9.88 19.64 4.96
N SER A 609 9.13 20.74 5.01
CA SER A 609 8.52 21.23 6.25
C SER A 609 7.23 20.48 6.55
N HIS A 610 7.07 19.94 7.76
CA HIS A 610 5.88 19.17 8.18
C HIS A 610 4.99 19.97 9.12
N VAL A 611 3.69 19.65 9.12
CA VAL A 611 2.70 20.16 10.07
C VAL A 611 1.99 19.01 10.76
N TRP A 612 1.86 19.09 12.08
CA TRP A 612 1.14 18.15 12.94
C TRP A 612 0.04 18.88 13.71
N LEU A 613 -1.10 18.21 13.89
CA LEU A 613 -2.21 18.68 14.73
C LEU A 613 -2.33 17.81 15.98
N GLY A 614 -2.17 18.43 17.15
CA GLY A 614 -2.42 17.81 18.45
C GLY A 614 -3.91 17.57 18.71
N ASP A 615 -4.23 16.71 19.67
CA ASP A 615 -5.62 16.47 20.09
C ASP A 615 -6.27 17.71 20.74
N ASP A 616 -5.45 18.65 21.20
CA ASP A 616 -5.82 19.99 21.69
C ASP A 616 -5.97 21.02 20.55
N PHE A 617 -6.00 20.58 19.29
CA PHE A 617 -5.98 21.42 18.09
C PHE A 617 -4.76 22.33 17.95
N SER A 618 -3.70 22.12 18.73
CA SER A 618 -2.47 22.89 18.56
C SER A 618 -1.68 22.45 17.33
N ILE A 619 -1.16 23.43 16.59
CA ILE A 619 -0.37 23.20 15.38
C ILE A 619 1.11 23.14 15.78
N LEU A 620 1.77 22.04 15.44
CA LEU A 620 3.20 21.84 15.63
C LEU A 620 3.89 21.70 14.27
N THR A 621 5.00 22.40 14.07
CA THR A 621 5.72 22.35 12.80
C THR A 621 7.13 21.81 12.95
N SER A 622 7.72 21.32 11.85
CA SER A 622 9.14 20.97 11.79
C SER A 622 10.07 22.18 11.87
N SER A 623 9.55 23.42 11.80
CA SER A 623 10.28 24.64 12.14
C SER A 623 10.27 24.92 13.65
N PHE A 624 9.86 23.94 14.44
CA PHE A 624 9.97 23.92 15.89
C PHE A 624 9.22 25.05 16.58
N PHE A 625 8.07 25.46 16.03
CA PHE A 625 7.11 26.25 16.79
C PHE A 625 5.83 25.46 17.02
N LYS A 626 5.23 25.70 18.19
CA LYS A 626 3.89 25.30 18.56
C LYS A 626 3.01 26.55 18.52
N LEU A 627 1.87 26.44 17.85
CA LEU A 627 0.79 27.43 17.83
C LEU A 627 -0.42 26.84 18.56
N PRO A 628 -0.70 27.28 19.80
CA PRO A 628 -1.87 26.82 20.53
C PRO A 628 -3.18 27.24 19.85
N CYS A 629 -4.20 26.40 19.92
CA CYS A 629 -5.57 26.78 19.64
C CYS A 629 -6.11 27.58 20.84
N LEU A 630 -6.67 28.76 20.59
CA LEU A 630 -7.24 29.64 21.62
C LEU A 630 -8.62 29.18 22.07
N GLY A 631 -9.36 28.54 21.16
CA GLY A 631 -10.71 28.09 21.39
C GLY A 631 -11.40 27.68 20.11
N CYS A 632 -12.68 27.31 20.26
CA CYS A 632 -13.57 27.05 19.14
C CYS A 632 -14.88 27.79 19.37
N GLU A 633 -15.27 28.58 18.38
CA GLU A 633 -16.50 29.36 18.36
C GLU A 633 -17.75 28.47 18.31
N HIS A 634 -18.93 29.07 18.54
CA HIS A 634 -20.21 28.35 18.49
C HIS A 634 -20.53 27.77 17.11
N ASN A 635 -20.06 28.38 16.02
CA ASN A 635 -20.21 27.88 14.65
C ASN A 635 -19.25 26.71 14.31
N GLY A 636 -18.21 26.45 15.12
CA GLY A 636 -17.20 25.42 14.87
C GLY A 636 -15.85 25.94 14.38
N MET A 637 -15.71 27.25 14.18
CA MET A 637 -14.45 27.87 13.77
C MET A 637 -13.39 27.77 14.86
N LEU A 638 -12.14 27.50 14.48
CA LEU A 638 -11.00 27.39 15.38
C LEU A 638 -10.20 28.70 15.43
N GLU A 639 -9.83 29.12 16.64
CA GLU A 639 -9.15 30.40 16.87
C GLU A 639 -7.64 30.23 17.07
N TYR A 640 -6.87 31.07 16.38
CA TYR A 640 -5.40 31.08 16.46
C TYR A 640 -4.86 32.50 16.35
N ASP A 641 -3.73 32.75 17.02
CA ASP A 641 -2.97 34.00 16.92
C ASP A 641 -1.46 33.71 16.88
N PHE A 642 -0.77 34.21 15.84
CA PHE A 642 0.67 34.02 15.71
C PHE A 642 1.50 34.74 16.79
N GLN A 643 0.94 35.66 17.56
CA GLN A 643 1.64 36.32 18.67
C GLN A 643 1.92 35.36 19.83
N ILE A 644 1.05 34.38 20.07
CA ILE A 644 1.17 33.41 21.18
C ILE A 644 2.02 32.17 20.84
N LYS A 645 2.63 32.13 19.65
CA LYS A 645 3.48 31.02 19.21
C LYS A 645 4.66 30.83 20.16
N LYS A 646 5.05 29.57 20.37
CA LYS A 646 6.20 29.21 21.20
C LYS A 646 7.19 28.39 20.40
N PHE A 647 8.46 28.78 20.40
CA PHE A 647 9.52 27.94 19.87
C PHE A 647 9.82 26.82 20.88
N VAL A 648 9.74 25.58 20.40
CA VAL A 648 9.93 24.36 21.21
C VAL A 648 11.36 23.83 21.13
N LEU A 649 12.21 24.36 20.23
CA LEU A 649 13.64 24.00 20.11
C LEU A 649 14.55 25.16 19.68
N PRO A 650 15.79 25.18 20.18
CA PRO A 650 16.91 25.93 19.59
C PRO A 650 18.00 25.03 18.93
N VAL A 651 17.78 23.72 18.74
CA VAL A 651 18.86 22.77 18.35
C VAL A 651 18.72 22.17 16.95
N ASP A 652 19.86 22.04 16.26
CA ASP A 652 20.04 21.30 15.00
C ASP A 652 19.69 19.81 15.16
N LEU A 653 18.62 19.34 14.53
CA LEU A 653 18.33 17.91 14.44
C LEU A 653 19.04 17.26 13.23
N PRO A 654 19.59 16.05 13.38
CA PRO A 654 20.33 15.39 12.31
C PRO A 654 19.45 14.83 11.16
N TYR A 655 18.14 14.74 11.35
CA TYR A 655 17.20 14.17 10.36
C TYR A 655 15.84 14.91 10.37
N ASP A 656 15.33 15.23 9.17
CA ASP A 656 14.01 15.89 8.95
C ASP A 656 12.87 14.85 8.96
N TRP A 657 12.25 14.61 10.12
CA TRP A 657 11.10 13.70 10.25
C TRP A 657 9.92 14.38 10.98
N LYS A 658 8.72 13.78 10.87
CA LYS A 658 7.48 14.23 11.56
C LYS A 658 7.73 14.39 13.05
N ILE A 659 7.58 15.60 13.58
CA ILE A 659 7.63 15.85 15.03
C ILE A 659 6.21 15.72 15.57
N VAL A 660 6.04 14.92 16.61
CA VAL A 660 4.81 14.82 17.40
C VAL A 660 5.07 15.29 18.82
N GLN A 661 4.02 15.79 19.47
CA GLN A 661 4.04 16.09 20.90
C GLN A 661 3.38 14.95 21.66
N ALA A 662 4.15 14.23 22.48
CA ALA A 662 3.65 13.28 23.45
C ALA A 662 3.74 13.97 24.82
N GLY A 663 2.61 14.49 25.32
CA GLY A 663 2.54 15.32 26.52
C GLY A 663 3.63 16.40 26.61
N SER A 664 4.62 16.24 27.49
CA SER A 664 5.71 17.23 27.66
C SER A 664 6.93 16.98 26.77
N TRP A 665 6.92 15.91 25.99
CA TRP A 665 7.97 15.53 25.07
C TRP A 665 7.65 15.91 23.63
N TYR A 666 8.69 16.27 22.89
CA TYR A 666 8.66 16.38 21.44
C TYR A 666 9.57 15.32 20.86
N THR A 667 9.06 14.51 19.95
CA THR A 667 9.83 13.43 19.33
C THR A 667 9.55 13.33 17.84
N ASN A 668 10.57 12.91 17.09
CA ASN A 668 10.39 12.50 15.70
C ASN A 668 10.50 10.97 15.52
N GLY A 669 10.60 10.24 16.62
CA GLY A 669 10.78 8.80 16.67
C GLY A 669 12.23 8.33 16.80
N THR A 670 13.24 9.17 16.56
CA THR A 670 14.64 8.86 16.93
C THR A 670 15.30 9.85 17.83
N VAL A 671 14.70 11.02 18.03
CA VAL A 671 15.14 11.95 19.06
C VAL A 671 13.98 12.26 19.99
N GLY A 672 14.29 12.58 21.24
CA GLY A 672 13.32 13.16 22.14
C GLY A 672 13.87 14.36 22.86
N ILE A 673 13.03 15.38 22.88
CA ILE A 673 13.29 16.66 23.52
C ILE A 673 12.33 16.82 24.67
N PHE A 674 12.87 17.24 25.79
CA PHE A 674 12.10 17.57 26.97
C PHE A 674 12.53 18.92 27.52
N LYS A 675 11.56 19.84 27.65
CA LYS A 675 11.78 21.23 28.10
C LYS A 675 12.88 21.95 27.30
N GLY A 676 12.82 21.86 25.96
CA GLY A 676 13.73 22.55 25.04
C GLY A 676 15.13 21.94 24.91
N ALA A 677 15.44 20.84 25.60
CA ALA A 677 16.73 20.17 25.52
C ALA A 677 16.62 18.76 24.92
N LEU A 678 17.51 18.42 24.00
CA LEU A 678 17.70 17.05 23.51
C LEU A 678 18.10 16.14 24.67
N ARG A 679 17.31 15.09 24.93
CA ARG A 679 17.55 14.14 26.04
C ARG A 679 18.05 12.79 25.55
N TRP A 680 17.50 12.33 24.44
CA TRP A 680 17.88 11.06 23.87
C TRP A 680 17.91 11.14 22.34
N GLN A 681 18.80 10.36 21.77
CA GLN A 681 18.89 10.11 20.34
C GLN A 681 19.21 8.64 20.16
N LEU A 682 18.36 7.94 19.41
CA LEU A 682 18.54 6.54 19.07
C LEU A 682 19.45 6.42 17.85
N PRO A 683 20.48 5.56 17.89
CA PRO A 683 21.27 5.30 16.71
C PRO A 683 20.47 4.43 15.73
N ILE A 684 20.39 4.88 14.47
CA ILE A 684 19.67 4.17 13.40
C ILE A 684 20.62 3.53 12.39
N SER A 685 20.21 2.39 11.82
CA SER A 685 20.91 1.77 10.71
C SER A 685 20.89 2.67 9.47
N TYR A 686 22.06 2.89 8.86
CA TYR A 686 22.20 3.72 7.66
C TYR A 686 21.57 3.03 6.43
N ASN A 687 21.50 1.70 6.43
CA ASN A 687 20.82 0.91 5.40
C ASN A 687 19.39 0.58 5.85
N SER A 688 18.43 0.73 4.94
CA SER A 688 17.01 0.88 5.24
C SER A 688 16.34 -0.33 5.90
N ASP A 689 16.98 -1.50 5.93
CA ASP A 689 16.31 -2.76 6.20
C ASP A 689 17.12 -3.78 7.02
N ILE A 690 18.30 -3.39 7.52
CA ILE A 690 19.12 -4.27 8.38
C ILE A 690 18.72 -4.03 9.83
N THR A 691 18.32 -5.09 10.54
CA THR A 691 18.17 -5.10 12.00
C THR A 691 19.47 -4.62 12.64
N GLY A 692 19.38 -3.70 13.61
CA GLY A 692 20.54 -3.00 14.19
C GLY A 692 21.74 -3.94 14.41
N THR A 693 22.84 -3.69 13.71
CA THR A 693 24.04 -4.54 13.76
C THR A 693 24.81 -4.38 15.06
N LEU A 694 24.41 -3.43 15.92
CA LEU A 694 25.11 -3.00 17.13
C LEU A 694 24.21 -2.91 18.35
N PRO A 695 24.78 -2.98 19.57
CA PRO A 695 24.05 -2.72 20.81
C PRO A 695 23.31 -1.37 20.76
N GLY A 696 22.01 -1.40 21.01
CA GLY A 696 21.15 -0.22 21.09
C GLY A 696 20.76 0.43 19.77
N MET A 697 21.13 -0.14 18.62
CA MET A 697 20.64 0.34 17.33
C MET A 697 19.20 -0.11 17.05
N MET A 698 18.39 0.83 16.61
CA MET A 698 17.05 0.54 16.08
C MET A 698 17.12 0.35 14.57
N GLU A 699 16.26 -0.53 14.06
CA GLU A 699 15.95 -0.54 12.63
C GLU A 699 15.50 0.86 12.19
N ARG A 700 15.72 1.22 10.93
CA ARG A 700 15.34 2.54 10.43
C ARG A 700 13.81 2.70 10.55
N PRO A 701 13.34 3.70 11.32
CA PRO A 701 11.92 3.95 11.42
C PRO A 701 11.38 4.51 10.11
N ARG A 702 10.13 4.17 9.81
CA ARG A 702 9.37 4.72 8.70
C ARG A 702 8.52 5.90 9.16
N ASN A 703 7.56 5.66 10.05
CA ASN A 703 6.56 6.66 10.47
C ASN A 703 6.11 6.44 11.91
N ILE A 704 5.82 7.53 12.63
CA ILE A 704 4.90 7.49 13.78
C ILE A 704 3.49 7.41 13.22
N ILE A 705 2.72 6.41 13.64
CA ILE A 705 1.39 6.11 13.09
C ILE A 705 0.33 6.54 14.10
N GLY A 706 -0.43 7.61 13.82
CA GLY A 706 -1.46 8.12 14.75
C GLY A 706 -0.93 8.98 15.92
N PRO A 707 -1.83 9.43 16.82
CA PRO A 707 -1.49 10.28 17.96
C PRO A 707 -0.70 9.52 19.05
N PRO A 708 0.17 10.21 19.82
CA PRO A 708 0.74 9.64 21.02
C PRO A 708 -0.34 9.23 22.03
N TYR A 709 -0.07 8.16 22.76
CA TYR A 709 -0.90 7.64 23.83
C TYR A 709 -0.40 8.16 25.18
N SER A 710 -1.31 8.51 26.09
CA SER A 710 -0.95 8.89 27.45
C SER A 710 -1.96 8.35 28.44
N TRP A 711 -1.49 7.80 29.55
CA TRP A 711 -2.36 7.37 30.64
C TRP A 711 -1.72 7.67 32.00
N LYS A 712 -2.57 7.76 33.02
CA LYS A 712 -2.13 7.97 34.40
C LYS A 712 -1.77 6.61 35.01
N ARG A 713 -0.55 6.50 35.54
CA ARG A 713 -0.05 5.36 36.33
C ARG A 713 -0.68 5.38 37.73
N ASN A 714 -0.61 4.23 38.42
CA ASN A 714 -1.14 4.07 39.78
C ASN A 714 -0.47 5.01 40.80
N ASP A 715 0.79 5.39 40.58
CA ASP A 715 1.53 6.35 41.40
C ASP A 715 1.18 7.83 41.12
N GLY A 716 0.22 8.06 40.22
CA GLY A 716 -0.24 9.40 39.83
C GLY A 716 0.59 10.08 38.74
N SER A 717 1.72 9.50 38.32
CA SER A 717 2.49 9.98 37.18
C SER A 717 1.82 9.61 35.85
N TYR A 718 2.27 10.20 34.75
CA TYR A 718 1.78 9.86 33.41
C TYR A 718 2.83 9.07 32.64
N GLU A 719 2.38 8.02 31.97
CA GLU A 719 3.17 7.30 30.97
C GLU A 719 2.73 7.75 29.59
N GLU A 720 3.71 8.02 28.72
CA GLU A 720 3.49 8.57 27.39
C GLU A 720 4.18 7.67 26.37
N LEU A 721 3.44 7.18 25.38
CA LEU A 721 3.95 6.36 24.30
C LEU A 721 3.54 6.88 22.92
N PHE A 722 4.22 6.39 21.90
CA PHE A 722 3.79 6.49 20.52
C PHE A 722 4.07 5.17 19.81
N ILE A 723 3.27 4.85 18.79
CA ILE A 723 3.50 3.68 17.94
C ILE A 723 4.26 4.12 16.70
N GLN A 724 5.32 3.39 16.39
CA GLN A 724 6.17 3.62 15.24
C GLN A 724 6.22 2.39 14.36
N GLN A 725 6.03 2.58 13.06
CA GLN A 725 6.30 1.56 12.06
C GLN A 725 7.75 1.64 11.62
N LEU A 726 8.43 0.49 11.58
CA LEU A 726 9.77 0.33 11.05
C LEU A 726 9.73 0.05 9.54
N ASN A 727 10.88 0.20 8.87
CA ASN A 727 10.94 -0.02 7.42
C ASN A 727 10.59 -1.46 7.01
N SER A 728 10.84 -2.44 7.86
CA SER A 728 10.47 -3.85 7.70
C SER A 728 8.96 -4.09 7.75
N GLY A 729 8.18 -3.11 8.23
CA GLY A 729 6.74 -3.24 8.49
C GLY A 729 6.42 -3.51 9.96
N LYS A 730 7.42 -3.88 10.78
CA LYS A 730 7.26 -4.11 12.23
C LYS A 730 6.69 -2.87 12.92
N LEU A 731 5.90 -3.10 13.96
CA LEU A 731 5.38 -2.07 14.85
C LEU A 731 6.20 -2.05 16.13
N VAL A 732 6.51 -0.85 16.61
CA VAL A 732 7.23 -0.63 17.87
C VAL A 732 6.42 0.32 18.73
N ALA A 733 6.11 -0.11 19.95
CA ALA A 733 5.63 0.79 20.99
C ALA A 733 6.84 1.45 21.65
N MET A 734 6.90 2.78 21.60
CA MET A 734 8.01 3.59 22.11
C MET A 734 7.53 4.48 23.24
N THR A 735 8.28 4.55 24.34
CA THR A 735 8.06 5.56 25.38
C THR A 735 8.59 6.92 24.94
N ALA A 736 7.96 7.99 25.40
CA ALA A 736 8.34 9.36 25.07
C ALA A 736 9.76 9.72 25.54
N ASP A 737 10.29 9.02 26.56
CA ASP A 737 11.66 9.13 27.04
C ASP A 737 12.66 8.19 26.31
N GLY A 738 12.24 7.56 25.21
CA GLY A 738 13.14 6.93 24.23
C GLY A 738 13.43 5.45 24.46
N LEU A 739 12.54 4.72 25.14
CA LEU A 739 12.68 3.28 25.39
C LEU A 739 11.64 2.48 24.59
N PRO A 740 12.05 1.47 23.83
CA PRO A 740 11.11 0.54 23.19
C PRO A 740 10.43 -0.33 24.24
N ALA A 741 9.11 -0.31 24.31
CA ALA A 741 8.32 -1.16 25.20
C ALA A 741 8.09 -2.56 24.61
N ALA A 742 7.75 -2.62 23.32
CA ALA A 742 7.48 -3.85 22.60
C ALA A 742 7.74 -3.68 21.10
N VAL A 743 8.06 -4.79 20.43
CA VAL A 743 8.23 -4.87 18.97
C VAL A 743 7.41 -6.05 18.46
N TRP A 744 6.56 -5.81 17.46
CA TRP A 744 5.71 -6.83 16.85
C TRP A 744 5.93 -6.89 15.34
N ASP A 745 6.04 -8.10 14.81
CA ASP A 745 6.22 -8.37 13.38
C ASP A 745 4.98 -9.00 12.72
N SER A 746 4.01 -9.41 13.53
CA SER A 746 2.81 -10.09 13.10
C SER A 746 1.70 -9.97 14.15
N CYS A 747 0.48 -10.33 13.75
CA CYS A 747 -0.67 -10.48 14.64
C CYS A 747 -1.28 -11.88 14.54
N ARG A 748 -1.90 -12.33 15.63
CA ARG A 748 -2.60 -13.60 15.73
C ARG A 748 -3.98 -13.49 15.09
N ILE A 749 -4.37 -14.50 14.31
CA ILE A 749 -5.75 -14.66 13.84
C ILE A 749 -6.51 -15.56 14.81
N PRO A 750 -7.61 -15.12 15.43
CA PRO A 750 -8.42 -15.95 16.32
C PRO A 750 -8.87 -17.26 15.65
N GLY A 751 -8.71 -18.39 16.34
CA GLY A 751 -9.08 -19.71 15.81
C GLY A 751 -8.10 -20.30 14.78
N SER A 752 -7.01 -19.62 14.45
CA SER A 752 -5.97 -20.13 13.53
C SER A 752 -4.62 -20.30 14.24
N LYS A 753 -3.84 -21.28 13.77
CA LYS A 753 -2.43 -21.45 14.16
C LYS A 753 -1.50 -20.51 13.41
N GLN A 754 -2.00 -19.83 12.38
CA GLN A 754 -1.23 -18.92 11.54
C GLN A 754 -1.27 -17.48 12.08
N LYS A 755 -0.28 -16.68 11.67
CA LYS A 755 -0.16 -15.26 11.99
C LYS A 755 -0.15 -14.42 10.72
N LEU A 756 -0.75 -13.24 10.77
CA LEU A 756 -0.67 -12.26 9.69
C LEU A 756 0.55 -11.36 9.91
N PRO A 757 1.53 -11.33 9.00
CA PRO A 757 2.68 -10.46 9.14
C PRO A 757 2.28 -8.99 8.94
N PHE A 758 2.91 -8.08 9.68
CA PHE A 758 2.83 -6.67 9.37
C PHE A 758 3.68 -6.37 8.13
N LEU A 759 3.06 -5.78 7.12
CA LEU A 759 3.69 -5.58 5.83
C LEU A 759 4.37 -4.20 5.74
N LYS A 760 5.58 -4.20 5.21
CA LYS A 760 6.36 -3.00 4.84
C LYS A 760 5.54 -2.01 4.00
N ASP A 761 4.67 -2.50 3.13
CA ASP A 761 3.91 -1.65 2.22
C ASP A 761 2.67 -1.01 2.86
N ALA A 762 2.35 -1.27 4.13
CA ALA A 762 1.19 -0.67 4.80
C ALA A 762 1.48 0.79 5.20
N LYS A 763 1.46 1.68 4.21
CA LYS A 763 1.82 3.10 4.31
C LYS A 763 0.79 3.97 5.00
N PHE A 764 -0.47 3.57 5.13
CA PHE A 764 -1.54 4.39 5.73
C PHE A 764 -1.91 3.96 7.15
N ALA A 765 -1.04 3.18 7.81
CA ALA A 765 -1.29 2.68 9.15
C ALA A 765 -1.58 3.81 10.14
N SER A 766 -2.51 3.57 11.06
CA SER A 766 -2.97 4.54 12.06
C SER A 766 -3.16 3.86 13.41
N PHE A 767 -2.66 4.47 14.48
CA PHE A 767 -2.94 4.05 15.84
C PHE A 767 -4.20 4.75 16.36
N CYS A 768 -5.09 4.00 16.98
CA CYS A 768 -6.36 4.47 17.53
C CYS A 768 -6.51 3.98 18.97
N PRO A 769 -6.13 4.79 19.97
CA PRO A 769 -6.46 4.51 21.35
C PRO A 769 -7.95 4.80 21.56
N VAL A 770 -8.71 3.78 21.98
CA VAL A 770 -10.14 3.91 22.25
C VAL A 770 -10.36 3.79 23.75
N PRO A 771 -10.82 4.87 24.42
CA PRO A 771 -11.17 4.82 25.84
C PRO A 771 -12.02 3.60 26.19
N ASP A 772 -11.66 2.93 27.29
CA ASP A 772 -12.32 1.74 27.86
C ASP A 772 -12.37 0.46 27.01
N MET A 773 -12.11 0.53 25.69
CA MET A 773 -12.06 -0.63 24.81
C MET A 773 -10.64 -1.16 24.57
N GLY A 774 -9.65 -0.27 24.52
CA GLY A 774 -8.23 -0.58 24.41
C GLY A 774 -7.55 0.09 23.21
N GLU A 775 -6.38 -0.41 22.86
CA GLU A 775 -5.51 0.17 21.85
C GLU A 775 -5.57 -0.59 20.53
N TYR A 776 -5.80 0.12 19.42
CA TYR A 776 -5.93 -0.49 18.09
C TYR A 776 -4.92 0.09 17.11
N VAL A 777 -4.50 -0.72 16.16
CA VAL A 777 -3.80 -0.28 14.95
C VAL A 777 -4.63 -0.69 13.76
N ILE A 778 -4.88 0.26 12.87
CA ILE A 778 -5.45 0.01 11.56
C ILE A 778 -4.32 0.00 10.55
N THR A 779 -4.17 -1.10 9.83
CA THR A 779 -3.09 -1.33 8.85
C THR A 779 -3.56 -2.32 7.80
N GLY A 780 -2.73 -2.67 6.83
CA GLY A 780 -3.05 -3.65 5.80
C GLY A 780 -2.62 -3.19 4.42
N VAL A 781 -2.60 -4.11 3.46
CA VAL A 781 -2.16 -3.80 2.08
C VAL A 781 -3.28 -4.01 1.07
N VAL A 782 -4.08 -5.05 1.25
CA VAL A 782 -5.22 -5.39 0.39
C VAL A 782 -6.57 -5.14 1.08
N ASP A 783 -6.55 -4.68 2.33
CA ASP A 783 -7.71 -4.40 3.18
C ASP A 783 -7.33 -3.46 4.34
N SER A 784 -8.34 -2.94 5.05
CA SER A 784 -8.15 -2.12 6.26
C SER A 784 -8.37 -2.96 7.51
N GLN A 785 -7.31 -3.63 7.93
CA GLN A 785 -7.28 -4.56 9.06
C GLN A 785 -7.29 -3.78 10.37
N ILE A 786 -8.26 -4.08 11.23
CA ILE A 786 -8.35 -3.58 12.60
C ILE A 786 -7.68 -4.62 13.51
N ILE A 787 -6.58 -4.21 14.13
CA ILE A 787 -5.75 -5.06 14.97
C ILE A 787 -5.74 -4.48 16.37
N ARG A 788 -6.11 -5.29 17.37
CA ARG A 788 -6.03 -4.92 18.78
C ARG A 788 -4.60 -5.14 19.24
N LEU A 789 -3.97 -4.09 19.77
CA LEU A 789 -2.69 -4.22 20.45
C LEU A 789 -2.90 -4.79 21.86
N PRO A 790 -1.90 -5.47 22.44
CA PRO A 790 -1.93 -5.81 23.84
C PRO A 790 -2.02 -4.58 24.75
N ALA A 791 -2.53 -4.76 25.96
CA ALA A 791 -2.75 -3.68 26.92
C ALA A 791 -1.46 -2.93 27.24
N LEU A 792 -1.23 -1.79 26.57
CA LEU A 792 -0.04 -0.96 26.76
C LEU A 792 0.12 -0.46 28.20
N ARG A 793 -0.98 -0.48 28.98
CA ARG A 793 -1.05 -0.05 30.37
C ARG A 793 -0.33 -0.97 31.35
N GLU A 794 0.00 -2.20 30.98
CA GLU A 794 0.71 -3.18 31.83
C GLU A 794 2.23 -3.00 31.83
N LEU A 795 2.70 -1.79 31.48
CA LEU A 795 4.11 -1.45 31.39
C LEU A 795 4.71 -1.09 32.76
N ASP A 796 5.69 -1.87 33.20
CA ASP A 796 6.38 -1.68 34.47
C ASP A 796 7.77 -1.08 34.28
N ARG A 797 8.15 -0.20 35.22
CA ARG A 797 9.43 0.52 35.21
C ARG A 797 10.13 0.37 36.54
N GLU A 798 11.41 0.04 36.48
CA GLU A 798 12.33 0.10 37.60
C GLU A 798 13.56 0.93 37.23
N SER A 799 14.19 1.56 38.22
CA SER A 799 15.46 2.24 37.99
C SER A 799 16.31 2.27 39.24
N TRP A 800 17.62 2.11 39.06
CA TRP A 800 18.62 2.18 40.13
C TRP A 800 19.91 2.85 39.63
N VAL A 801 20.83 3.12 40.54
CA VAL A 801 22.13 3.72 40.23
C VAL A 801 23.18 2.61 40.11
N LEU A 802 23.95 2.65 39.02
CA LEU A 802 25.16 1.86 38.82
C LEU A 802 26.37 2.78 39.10
N GLU A 803 27.16 2.43 40.11
CA GLU A 803 28.40 3.12 40.45
C GLU A 803 29.61 2.35 39.91
N LEU A 804 30.55 3.06 39.30
CA LEU A 804 31.81 2.52 38.81
C LEU A 804 32.98 3.11 39.60
N ASP A 805 33.91 2.24 39.99
CA ASP A 805 35.17 2.66 40.59
C ASP A 805 36.21 3.08 39.53
N ASP A 806 37.28 3.74 39.99
CA ASP A 806 38.37 4.22 39.13
C ASP A 806 39.05 3.10 38.33
N SER A 807 39.14 1.89 38.89
CA SER A 807 39.76 0.75 38.22
C SER A 807 38.90 0.26 37.06
N GLN A 808 37.59 0.19 37.26
CA GLN A 808 36.61 -0.18 36.23
C GLN A 808 36.60 0.85 35.11
N ILE A 809 36.60 2.16 35.42
CA ILE A 809 36.63 3.22 34.41
C ILE A 809 37.91 3.17 33.59
N ARG A 810 39.08 2.96 34.22
CA ARG A 810 40.37 2.85 33.53
C ARG A 810 40.48 1.60 32.65
N ALA A 811 39.74 0.54 32.99
CA ALA A 811 39.76 -0.70 32.23
C ALA A 811 38.90 -0.65 30.95
N ILE A 812 37.92 0.26 30.86
CA ILE A 812 37.12 0.49 29.65
C ILE A 812 38.01 1.11 28.56
N PRO A 813 38.02 0.57 27.33
CA PRO A 813 38.76 1.16 26.21
C PRO A 813 38.39 2.63 26.01
N LYS A 814 39.39 3.51 25.85
CA LYS A 814 39.14 4.95 25.62
C LYS A 814 38.22 5.19 24.42
N GLU A 815 38.47 4.46 23.35
CA GLU A 815 37.73 4.56 22.09
C GLU A 815 37.76 3.21 21.36
N VAL A 816 36.63 2.83 20.75
CA VAL A 816 36.54 1.71 19.82
C VAL A 816 35.93 2.21 18.52
N SER A 817 36.65 1.98 17.43
CA SER A 817 36.23 2.33 16.07
C SER A 817 35.76 1.10 15.33
N TYR A 818 34.69 1.27 14.56
CA TYR A 818 34.07 0.20 13.79
C TYR A 818 33.85 0.68 12.36
N PRO A 819 34.36 -0.04 11.35
CA PRO A 819 34.25 0.37 9.95
C PRO A 819 32.80 0.29 9.43
N LYS A 820 32.49 1.06 8.38
CA LYS A 820 31.19 0.96 7.66
C LYS A 820 30.97 -0.49 7.15
N PRO A 821 29.73 -1.01 7.17
CA PRO A 821 29.44 -2.40 6.79
C PRO A 821 29.56 -2.74 5.29
N TRP A 822 30.14 -1.86 4.46
CA TRP A 822 30.44 -2.19 3.07
C TRP A 822 31.82 -2.85 3.03
N LEU A 823 31.84 -4.18 3.11
CA LEU A 823 33.02 -4.98 2.83
C LEU A 823 33.04 -5.31 1.34
N ASN A 824 33.85 -4.58 0.56
CA ASN A 824 34.25 -5.06 -0.75
C ASN A 824 35.13 -6.30 -0.51
N ARG A 825 34.70 -7.48 -0.94
CA ARG A 825 35.54 -8.69 -0.94
C ARG A 825 35.69 -9.21 -2.36
N THR A 826 36.91 -9.15 -2.87
CA THR A 826 37.31 -9.90 -4.06
C THR A 826 37.46 -11.37 -3.67
N THR A 827 36.82 -12.28 -4.40
CA THR A 827 37.01 -13.72 -4.25
C THR A 827 37.28 -14.32 -5.63
N VAL A 828 38.19 -15.28 -5.70
CA VAL A 828 38.41 -16.05 -6.93
C VAL A 828 37.31 -17.12 -6.99
N ILE A 829 36.67 -17.27 -8.15
CA ILE A 829 35.74 -18.38 -8.37
C ILE A 829 36.59 -19.59 -8.79
N PRO A 830 36.68 -20.64 -7.96
CA PRO A 830 37.43 -21.83 -8.32
C PRO A 830 36.84 -22.50 -9.57
N ARG A 831 37.72 -22.86 -10.50
CA ARG A 831 37.39 -23.71 -11.64
C ARG A 831 37.49 -25.17 -11.19
N LEU A 832 36.48 -25.95 -11.53
CA LEU A 832 36.34 -27.36 -11.20
C LEU A 832 36.57 -28.18 -12.46
N ASP A 833 37.23 -29.32 -12.28
CA ASP A 833 37.55 -30.23 -13.39
C ASP A 833 36.44 -31.26 -13.64
N HIS A 834 35.38 -31.24 -12.82
CA HIS A 834 34.24 -32.16 -12.90
C HIS A 834 32.94 -31.48 -12.45
N GLU A 835 31.80 -32.11 -12.79
CA GLU A 835 30.46 -31.67 -12.42
C GLU A 835 30.19 -31.93 -10.93
N LEU A 836 29.66 -30.94 -10.19
CA LEU A 836 29.28 -31.13 -8.78
C LEU A 836 27.86 -31.67 -8.64
N THR A 837 27.71 -32.55 -7.65
CA THR A 837 26.41 -32.91 -7.10
C THR A 837 25.86 -31.74 -6.28
N VAL A 838 24.58 -31.43 -6.48
CA VAL A 838 23.92 -30.28 -5.84
C VAL A 838 22.73 -30.77 -5.04
N ASP A 839 23.03 -31.28 -3.85
CA ASP A 839 22.07 -31.89 -2.90
C ASP A 839 22.04 -31.13 -1.55
N GLY A 840 22.80 -30.03 -1.43
CA GLY A 840 22.94 -29.25 -0.20
C GLY A 840 24.01 -29.78 0.77
N ASP A 841 24.81 -30.79 0.40
CA ASP A 841 25.95 -31.24 1.19
C ASP A 841 27.20 -30.40 0.89
N ALA A 842 27.76 -29.76 1.91
CA ALA A 842 28.95 -28.92 1.74
C ALA A 842 30.23 -29.72 1.45
N ARG A 843 30.21 -31.05 1.70
CA ARG A 843 31.35 -31.97 1.46
C ARG A 843 31.52 -32.34 0.00
N ASP A 844 30.46 -32.24 -0.79
CA ASP A 844 30.50 -32.50 -2.23
C ASP A 844 31.24 -31.39 -2.99
N TRP A 845 31.59 -30.30 -2.32
CA TRP A 845 32.33 -29.17 -2.86
C TRP A 845 33.78 -29.21 -2.40
N PRO A 846 34.77 -28.94 -3.27
CA PRO A 846 36.17 -29.01 -2.88
C PRO A 846 36.53 -28.01 -1.77
N GLU A 847 37.49 -28.37 -0.94
CA GLU A 847 38.05 -27.49 0.09
C GLU A 847 38.99 -26.47 -0.55
N PHE A 848 38.51 -25.24 -0.69
CA PHE A 848 39.34 -24.09 -1.09
C PHE A 848 39.53 -23.16 0.11
N PRO A 849 40.78 -22.80 0.47
CA PRO A 849 41.06 -21.90 1.59
C PRO A 849 40.46 -20.48 1.45
N GLU A 850 40.14 -20.03 0.22
CA GLU A 850 39.89 -18.60 -0.04
C GLU A 850 38.44 -18.15 -0.35
N ALA A 851 37.43 -19.01 -0.47
CA ALA A 851 36.22 -18.59 -1.22
C ALA A 851 34.88 -18.54 -0.45
N TRP A 852 34.86 -18.30 0.86
CA TRP A 852 33.61 -17.93 1.55
C TRP A 852 33.51 -16.41 1.69
N ALA A 853 32.50 -15.84 1.04
CA ALA A 853 32.10 -14.47 1.27
C ALA A 853 31.13 -14.41 2.45
N ASP A 854 31.47 -13.60 3.45
CA ASP A 854 30.66 -13.38 4.65
C ASP A 854 29.45 -12.49 4.31
N LEU A 855 28.25 -12.94 4.67
CA LEU A 855 27.00 -12.18 4.53
C LEU A 855 26.70 -11.34 5.78
N GLN A 856 27.73 -10.68 6.32
CA GLN A 856 27.63 -9.77 7.45
C GLN A 856 26.98 -10.42 8.69
N GLY A 857 27.37 -11.67 8.98
CA GLY A 857 26.83 -12.43 10.12
C GLY A 857 25.47 -13.10 9.90
N LEU A 858 24.85 -12.94 8.72
CA LEU A 858 23.61 -13.66 8.34
C LEU A 858 23.88 -15.03 7.70
N GLY A 859 25.14 -15.37 7.45
CA GLY A 859 25.55 -16.57 6.76
C GLY A 859 26.81 -16.33 5.94
N ARG A 860 27.12 -17.26 5.04
CA ARG A 860 28.22 -17.18 4.09
C ARG A 860 27.80 -17.81 2.76
N PHE A 861 28.38 -17.34 1.66
CA PHE A 861 28.15 -17.93 0.33
C PHE A 861 29.46 -18.20 -0.39
N ARG A 862 29.43 -19.17 -1.31
CA ARG A 862 30.53 -19.47 -2.23
C ARG A 862 30.00 -19.81 -3.63
N LEU A 863 30.83 -19.56 -4.63
CA LEU A 863 30.60 -19.90 -6.02
C LEU A 863 31.69 -20.84 -6.52
N ALA A 864 31.39 -21.69 -7.49
CA ALA A 864 32.37 -22.48 -8.22
C ALA A 864 31.89 -22.70 -9.65
N VAL A 865 32.79 -22.98 -10.59
CA VAL A 865 32.41 -23.20 -11.99
C VAL A 865 33.13 -24.40 -12.58
N ASP A 866 32.48 -25.20 -13.41
CA ASP A 866 33.14 -26.15 -14.30
C ASP A 866 33.00 -25.70 -15.78
N SER A 867 33.37 -26.56 -16.73
CA SER A 867 33.28 -26.30 -18.19
C SER A 867 31.85 -26.06 -18.70
N THR A 868 30.86 -26.49 -17.95
CA THR A 868 29.44 -26.58 -18.31
C THR A 868 28.54 -25.84 -17.32
N TYR A 869 28.83 -25.78 -16.02
CA TYR A 869 27.94 -25.31 -14.96
C TYR A 869 28.58 -24.27 -14.04
N LEU A 870 27.76 -23.32 -13.57
CA LEU A 870 28.01 -22.46 -12.42
C LEU A 870 27.26 -23.05 -11.23
N TYR A 871 27.98 -23.15 -10.12
CA TYR A 871 27.49 -23.66 -8.86
C TYR A 871 27.44 -22.54 -7.83
N GLY A 872 26.38 -22.54 -7.01
CA GLY A 872 26.30 -21.70 -5.82
C GLY A 872 26.01 -22.54 -4.58
N LEU A 873 26.71 -22.25 -3.48
CA LEU A 873 26.39 -22.79 -2.16
C LEU A 873 26.17 -21.65 -1.17
N ILE A 874 25.02 -21.68 -0.50
CA ILE A 874 24.65 -20.71 0.52
C ILE A 874 24.53 -21.45 1.85
N GLN A 875 25.19 -20.92 2.88
CA GLN A 875 25.14 -21.44 4.24
C GLN A 875 24.61 -20.34 5.16
N CYS A 876 23.43 -20.50 5.73
CA CYS A 876 22.85 -19.47 6.59
C CYS A 876 21.97 -20.07 7.71
N PRO A 877 21.95 -19.46 8.91
CA PRO A 877 21.03 -19.83 9.98
C PRO A 877 19.56 -19.46 9.70
N TYR A 878 19.28 -18.57 8.73
CA TYR A 878 17.92 -18.11 8.40
C TYR A 878 17.70 -17.96 6.88
N PHE A 879 17.35 -19.06 6.20
CA PHE A 879 17.27 -19.13 4.73
C PHE A 879 16.35 -18.08 4.07
N ARG A 880 15.20 -17.77 4.67
CA ARG A 880 14.23 -16.78 4.14
C ARG A 880 14.72 -15.32 4.16
N LEU A 881 15.73 -14.99 4.95
CA LEU A 881 16.30 -13.62 4.99
C LEU A 881 17.29 -13.37 3.84
N ALA A 882 17.84 -14.42 3.24
CA ALA A 882 18.77 -14.35 2.11
C ALA A 882 18.09 -14.61 0.75
N PHE A 883 17.01 -15.39 0.75
CA PHE A 883 16.25 -15.85 -0.41
C PHE A 883 14.76 -15.57 -0.20
N ASP A 884 14.16 -14.71 -1.02
CA ASP A 884 12.72 -14.41 -0.99
C ASP A 884 12.09 -14.77 -2.35
N PRO A 885 11.23 -15.81 -2.42
CA PRO A 885 10.59 -16.23 -3.65
C PRO A 885 9.49 -15.26 -4.15
N ASP A 886 9.04 -14.32 -3.31
CA ASP A 886 7.94 -13.40 -3.61
C ASP A 886 8.42 -11.95 -3.84
N ALA A 887 9.74 -11.71 -3.81
CA ALA A 887 10.32 -10.39 -3.94
C ALA A 887 10.33 -9.87 -5.39
N THR A 888 9.66 -8.74 -5.63
CA THR A 888 9.89 -7.94 -6.84
C THR A 888 11.25 -7.21 -6.78
N PRO A 889 11.86 -6.80 -7.91
CA PRO A 889 13.13 -6.06 -7.95
C PRO A 889 13.16 -4.74 -7.14
N TRP A 890 12.01 -4.31 -6.62
CA TRP A 890 11.82 -3.12 -5.80
C TRP A 890 12.13 -3.35 -4.31
N ASN A 891 12.24 -4.61 -3.87
CA ASN A 891 12.51 -4.95 -2.47
C ASN A 891 14.02 -5.09 -2.23
N ARG A 892 14.65 -4.15 -1.52
CA ARG A 892 16.12 -3.99 -1.38
C ARG A 892 16.81 -5.03 -0.49
N ASN A 893 16.10 -6.07 -0.03
CA ASN A 893 16.50 -6.84 1.15
C ASN A 893 16.99 -8.26 0.85
N SER A 894 16.59 -8.81 -0.30
CA SER A 894 17.01 -10.14 -0.73
C SER A 894 18.25 -10.00 -1.59
N ARG A 895 19.28 -10.82 -1.35
CA ARG A 895 20.50 -10.78 -2.19
C ARG A 895 20.44 -11.76 -3.36
N VAL A 896 19.44 -12.65 -3.35
CA VAL A 896 19.06 -13.58 -4.42
C VAL A 896 17.55 -13.47 -4.60
N TYR A 897 17.11 -13.22 -5.84
CA TYR A 897 15.68 -13.04 -6.16
C TYR A 897 15.19 -14.19 -7.03
N ALA A 898 13.96 -14.66 -6.81
CA ALA A 898 13.25 -15.48 -7.78
C ALA A 898 12.04 -14.71 -8.32
N ASN A 899 11.83 -14.70 -9.64
CA ASN A 899 10.64 -14.11 -10.27
C ASN A 899 10.12 -15.04 -11.36
N GLY A 900 9.00 -15.74 -11.11
CA GLY A 900 8.55 -16.81 -11.98
C GLY A 900 9.62 -17.89 -12.13
N ASN A 901 9.98 -18.24 -13.36
CA ASN A 901 11.00 -19.27 -13.67
C ASN A 901 12.43 -18.68 -13.76
N SER A 902 12.68 -17.55 -13.08
CA SER A 902 13.96 -16.85 -13.08
C SER A 902 14.61 -16.74 -11.71
N ILE A 903 15.94 -16.79 -11.68
CA ILE A 903 16.74 -16.36 -10.53
C ILE A 903 17.65 -15.21 -10.99
N ASP A 904 17.67 -14.13 -10.22
CA ASP A 904 18.47 -12.93 -10.48
C ASP A 904 19.48 -12.70 -9.35
N PHE A 905 20.75 -12.57 -9.72
CA PHE A 905 21.84 -12.17 -8.83
C PHE A 905 22.30 -10.75 -9.18
N PHE A 906 22.17 -9.84 -8.21
CA PHE A 906 22.58 -8.45 -8.41
C PHE A 906 24.08 -8.28 -8.13
N LEU A 907 24.88 -8.08 -9.18
CA LEU A 907 26.34 -7.99 -9.11
C LEU A 907 26.77 -6.63 -9.69
N ARG A 908 27.15 -5.69 -8.83
CA ARG A 908 27.61 -4.36 -9.26
C ARG A 908 29.10 -4.45 -9.63
N THR A 909 29.56 -3.75 -10.66
CA THR A 909 30.93 -3.94 -11.18
C THR A 909 31.83 -2.70 -11.13
N THR A 910 31.35 -1.52 -10.68
CA THR A 910 32.23 -0.34 -10.48
C THR A 910 31.85 0.55 -9.27
N PRO A 911 32.83 1.23 -8.63
CA PRO A 911 32.66 1.93 -7.35
C PRO A 911 32.48 3.45 -7.47
N GLU A 912 32.19 4.00 -8.66
CA GLU A 912 32.16 5.47 -8.79
C GLU A 912 30.95 6.11 -8.11
N ASN A 913 31.26 6.99 -7.16
CA ASN A 913 30.33 7.90 -6.51
C ASN A 913 29.65 8.78 -7.55
N VAL A 914 28.32 8.65 -7.69
CA VAL A 914 27.49 9.67 -8.31
C VAL A 914 26.52 10.19 -7.26
N ASN A 915 26.47 11.51 -7.16
CA ASN A 915 25.69 12.30 -6.21
C ASN A 915 24.21 11.96 -6.20
N GLY A 916 23.56 12.27 -5.08
CA GLY A 916 22.20 11.85 -4.76
C GLY A 916 21.12 12.22 -5.77
N TYR A 917 20.03 11.44 -5.70
CA TYR A 917 18.74 11.58 -6.39
C TYR A 917 18.53 10.91 -7.75
N ASP A 918 19.04 9.69 -7.96
CA ASP A 918 18.45 8.76 -8.94
C ASP A 918 17.79 7.56 -8.23
N HIS A 919 16.45 7.61 -8.14
CA HIS A 919 15.62 6.56 -7.55
C HIS A 919 15.17 5.48 -8.55
N VAL A 920 15.80 5.42 -9.72
CA VAL A 920 15.69 4.30 -10.66
C VAL A 920 17.11 4.05 -11.17
N ALA A 921 17.78 3.04 -10.65
CA ALA A 921 19.02 2.58 -11.27
C ALA A 921 18.63 1.92 -12.60
N ALA A 922 18.60 2.70 -13.68
CA ALA A 922 18.70 2.16 -15.01
C ALA A 922 20.01 1.36 -15.07
N VAL A 923 19.90 0.10 -15.50
CA VAL A 923 21.04 -0.80 -15.71
C VAL A 923 22.03 -0.07 -16.62
N ARG A 924 23.25 0.17 -16.15
CA ARG A 924 24.32 0.69 -17.02
C ARG A 924 24.84 -0.46 -17.86
N GLU A 925 25.33 -0.16 -19.05
CA GLU A 925 25.92 -1.14 -19.98
C GLU A 925 27.10 -1.92 -19.36
N SER A 926 27.71 -1.38 -18.30
CA SER A 926 28.79 -1.99 -17.52
C SER A 926 28.33 -2.88 -16.36
N ASP A 927 27.07 -2.81 -15.93
CA ASP A 927 26.53 -3.65 -14.86
C ASP A 927 26.32 -5.08 -15.36
N ARG A 928 26.90 -6.06 -14.66
CA ARG A 928 26.78 -7.48 -15.03
C ARG A 928 25.69 -8.12 -14.19
N ARG A 929 24.53 -8.42 -14.77
CA ARG A 929 23.48 -9.23 -14.13
C ARG A 929 23.58 -10.67 -14.60
N VAL A 930 23.34 -11.62 -13.71
CA VAL A 930 23.07 -13.00 -14.10
C VAL A 930 21.55 -13.20 -14.01
N LEU A 931 20.88 -13.04 -15.15
CA LEU A 931 19.44 -13.29 -15.30
C LEU A 931 19.25 -14.69 -15.88
N LEU A 932 18.44 -15.52 -15.22
CA LEU A 932 18.09 -16.87 -15.69
C LEU A 932 16.61 -16.86 -16.04
N SER A 933 16.13 -17.24 -17.22
CA SER A 933 14.68 -17.22 -17.56
C SER A 933 14.31 -18.39 -18.46
N GLN A 934 13.04 -18.82 -18.47
CA GLN A 934 12.51 -19.84 -19.38
C GLN A 934 11.84 -19.28 -20.66
N ASP A 935 11.81 -17.95 -20.88
CA ASP A 935 11.18 -17.41 -22.10
C ASP A 935 12.11 -17.46 -23.33
N LEU A 936 11.52 -17.89 -24.45
CA LEU A 936 12.13 -18.54 -25.62
C LEU A 936 12.85 -17.60 -26.62
N ALA A 937 13.02 -16.32 -26.30
CA ALA A 937 13.77 -15.39 -27.15
C ALA A 937 15.29 -15.39 -26.85
N ALA A 938 15.74 -16.03 -25.77
CA ALA A 938 17.14 -16.33 -25.52
C ALA A 938 17.35 -17.85 -25.51
N ARG A 939 17.89 -18.39 -26.61
CA ARG A 939 18.42 -19.76 -26.71
C ARG A 939 19.32 -20.01 -25.48
N SER A 940 19.21 -21.01 -24.60
CA SER A 940 18.55 -22.32 -24.60
C SER A 940 18.72 -22.99 -23.21
N LEU A 941 17.69 -23.75 -22.75
CA LEU A 941 17.70 -24.91 -21.82
C LEU A 941 18.40 -24.84 -20.43
N PHE A 942 17.72 -24.58 -19.30
CA PHE A 942 18.22 -25.00 -17.96
C PHE A 942 17.13 -25.44 -16.96
N LYS A 943 17.35 -26.56 -16.25
CA LYS A 943 16.57 -27.03 -15.07
C LYS A 943 17.27 -26.59 -13.79
N CYS A 944 16.56 -25.92 -12.89
CA CYS A 944 17.02 -25.65 -11.52
C CYS A 944 16.54 -26.80 -10.60
N TYR A 945 17.45 -27.43 -9.87
CA TYR A 945 17.10 -28.36 -8.79
C TYR A 945 17.41 -27.66 -7.46
N VAL A 946 16.38 -27.44 -6.65
CA VAL A 946 16.52 -27.01 -5.25
C VAL A 946 16.07 -28.19 -4.40
N GLN A 947 17.01 -28.92 -3.80
CA GLN A 947 16.69 -29.95 -2.80
C GLN A 947 17.10 -29.46 -1.41
N PRO A 948 16.14 -29.07 -0.55
CA PRO A 948 16.43 -28.86 0.87
C PRO A 948 16.57 -30.22 1.57
N LYS A 949 17.72 -30.50 2.20
CA LYS A 949 17.84 -31.62 3.15
C LYS A 949 17.10 -31.24 4.45
N SER A 950 15.98 -31.90 4.69
CA SER A 950 15.15 -31.97 5.91
C SER A 950 14.94 -30.69 6.72
N MET A 951 13.75 -30.09 6.62
CA MET A 951 13.10 -29.46 7.79
C MET A 951 12.75 -30.56 8.79
N GLN A 952 13.70 -30.98 9.63
CA GLN A 952 13.28 -31.49 10.93
C GLN A 952 12.88 -30.29 11.77
N THR A 953 11.64 -30.28 12.25
CA THR A 953 11.17 -29.36 13.29
C THR A 953 12.23 -29.25 14.39
N PRO A 954 12.66 -28.03 14.76
CA PRO A 954 13.65 -27.89 15.82
C PRO A 954 13.05 -28.45 17.12
N SER A 955 13.71 -29.45 17.69
CA SER A 955 13.55 -29.76 19.11
C SER A 955 14.01 -28.53 19.93
N PRO A 956 13.39 -28.20 21.08
CA PRO A 956 13.58 -26.92 21.77
C PRO A 956 14.95 -26.70 22.42
N ARG A 957 15.95 -27.54 22.17
CA ARG A 957 17.27 -27.43 22.81
C ARG A 957 18.39 -27.70 21.79
N ASN A 958 19.28 -26.71 21.67
CA ASN A 958 20.62 -26.69 21.06
C ASN A 958 20.74 -26.16 19.61
N ILE A 959 21.36 -24.96 19.49
CA ILE A 959 22.14 -24.38 18.37
C ILE A 959 21.36 -24.15 17.03
N PRO A 960 21.52 -22.99 16.33
CA PRO A 960 20.75 -22.73 15.11
C PRO A 960 21.13 -23.72 14.01
N ALA A 961 20.14 -24.47 13.49
CA ALA A 961 20.32 -25.34 12.34
C ALA A 961 20.76 -24.49 11.13
N VAL A 962 22.00 -24.68 10.71
CA VAL A 962 22.53 -24.05 9.50
C VAL A 962 21.85 -24.70 8.29
N THR A 963 21.13 -23.91 7.50
CA THR A 963 20.55 -24.36 6.23
C THR A 963 21.59 -24.21 5.12
N LEU A 964 21.83 -25.30 4.39
CA LEU A 964 22.66 -25.32 3.18
C LEU A 964 21.75 -25.45 1.96
N ALA A 965 21.97 -24.61 0.96
CA ALA A 965 21.28 -24.69 -0.32
C ALA A 965 22.30 -24.71 -1.46
N GLY A 966 22.24 -25.76 -2.27
CA GLY A 966 23.00 -25.87 -3.50
C GLY A 966 22.19 -25.42 -4.70
N ILE A 967 22.84 -24.74 -5.65
CA ILE A 967 22.26 -24.32 -6.93
C ILE A 967 23.21 -24.77 -8.05
N ARG A 968 22.65 -25.36 -9.12
CA ARG A 968 23.38 -25.75 -10.34
C ARG A 968 22.75 -25.12 -11.58
N ILE A 969 23.56 -24.47 -12.41
CA ILE A 969 23.08 -23.74 -13.60
C ILE A 969 24.05 -23.98 -14.76
N LYS A 970 23.60 -24.39 -15.96
CA LYS A 970 24.51 -24.55 -17.11
C LYS A 970 24.78 -23.22 -17.81
N ARG A 971 26.02 -23.04 -18.25
CA ARG A 971 26.65 -21.76 -18.60
C ARG A 971 26.55 -21.52 -20.11
N SER A 972 26.50 -20.24 -20.51
CA SER A 972 26.54 -19.82 -21.91
C SER A 972 27.85 -19.12 -22.33
N ALA A 973 28.77 -18.86 -21.40
CA ALA A 973 30.08 -18.24 -21.67
C ALA A 973 31.14 -18.54 -20.57
N ASP A 974 32.42 -18.38 -20.93
CA ASP A 974 33.57 -18.52 -20.03
C ASP A 974 33.79 -17.27 -19.14
N ILE A 975 33.66 -17.44 -17.81
CA ILE A 975 33.88 -16.46 -16.76
C ILE A 975 35.16 -16.90 -16.03
N THR A 976 36.21 -16.06 -16.07
CA THR A 976 37.53 -16.39 -15.50
C THR A 976 37.91 -15.58 -14.26
N GLU A 977 37.22 -14.48 -13.95
CA GLU A 977 37.40 -13.69 -12.71
C GLU A 977 36.07 -13.01 -12.32
N PHE A 978 35.80 -12.88 -11.02
CA PHE A 978 34.60 -12.23 -10.50
C PHE A 978 34.94 -11.29 -9.35
N ARG A 979 34.49 -10.03 -9.41
CA ARG A 979 34.67 -9.06 -8.33
C ARG A 979 33.31 -8.70 -7.76
N ILE A 980 33.14 -8.89 -6.45
CA ILE A 980 31.89 -8.61 -5.74
C ILE A 980 32.12 -7.37 -4.86
N PRO A 981 31.41 -6.25 -5.09
CA PRO A 981 31.48 -5.09 -4.21
C PRO A 981 30.68 -5.28 -2.92
#